data_AF-A0A0C9SZQ4-F1
#
_entry.id   AF-A0A0C9SZQ4-F1
#
_cell.length_a   1.000
_cell.length_b   1.000
_cell.length_c   1.000
_cell.angle_alpha   90.00
_cell.angle_beta   90.00
_cell.angle_gamma   90.00
#
_symmetry.space_group_name_H-M   'P 1'
#
loop_
_entity.id
_entity.type
_entity.pdbx_description
1 polymer ?
#
loop_
_entity_poly.entity_id
_entity_poly.type
_entity_poly.pdbx_seq_one_letter_code
_entity_poly.pdbx_strand_id
1 'polypeptide(L)'
;MCMKRPTDPLQVLAPELVGEIFYLRLLDSIYPYTNNSYSQLPVLLSLVSKSWRDFVYASPFLWAHIITDTSQGSVASLHALRKRLERSQSAPLFLDVDVGEQPDRDALGVLFAERSRFRQLTLRVIDLSWWDRISMEGFTELKKLTLHTGTQVPTHVNKLSTIFSSAPSLCSVNWHSTGELGPVGVQGHQLRFLDLTVFRIPVTHVLEVLVVCPNLLDAAIRFQDAHGYIPMPFRGRILLPELRSLILHGTRHLTCILRGVQAPLLSRLEIHWHDSTGREFGLEALQSLLAYSPHLEDIVLRDFLITEDGLFSIITTTNKHLLRLTVAAAPGQTKLITQRTFDVLTRQEQGNYTLPLLEELEFRGGLDVPDKVLLRMIESRTSLPDGMGFRSHARTLKSICLDDCKPMAEASIFRVESICRKRGLKAKGTFISRNQVSASTVATGVRTFATVTGISSGSVNEFLGIPFAQSPTGNLRFQLPQALLPYNASFSAITYGPACPQQAIRFLIMSGLPAETLDYLTKTIYSVVTPSAEDCLTLNVVALAGATPDSKIPIVAWIYGDGFEAGGTSQYDGSIIVEKAISLGVPAIYVSMNYRLNAFGFLASQEVEDAGVGNLGLQDQRLALYWVQKYIGAFGGDPTEVTIWGESSGAISVALQTVTNGGDPDGLFRAAFIQIGSPIPVGDITHGQRYYDASGWDWLSCCVQYAAVSAGPVRDVARCGESVPERIFVSAWMPRVDGVFLTDDPQYLVQQGSVADVPFVTGNCDVEGTLFSFSTLNITTDAQLEEYLRTYWLPDAPLTTKQELMEYYPADITQGSPFDTDTLNALTPRFKRIAAFQGDAVFQAPRRFFLQNRSGKQPLDICKRLKAVPFLGSFHGSDILNVYGGHDMASYLVRFVSNLDIGRNTQLRSRTCWNFSMG
;
A
#
# COMPACT_ATOMS: atom_id res chain seq x y z
N MET A 1 3.89 27.44 56.83
CA MET A 1 5.33 27.09 56.86
C MET A 1 5.53 25.79 56.10
N CYS A 2 6.42 25.84 55.11
CA CYS A 2 6.98 24.76 54.28
C CYS A 2 6.05 23.79 53.54
N MET A 3 5.85 24.12 52.26
CA MET A 3 5.50 23.21 51.16
C MET A 3 6.42 21.97 51.17
N LYS A 4 5.84 20.76 51.19
CA LYS A 4 6.55 19.57 50.69
C LYS A 4 6.66 19.73 49.17
N ARG A 5 7.90 19.92 48.69
CA ARG A 5 8.24 19.91 47.26
C ARG A 5 7.80 18.59 46.62
N PRO A 6 7.41 18.58 45.33
CA PRO A 6 7.28 17.33 44.59
C PRO A 6 8.67 16.72 44.43
N THR A 7 8.84 15.48 44.90
CA THR A 7 10.07 14.68 44.74
C THR A 7 10.29 14.35 43.26
N ASP A 8 11.49 14.66 42.78
CA ASP A 8 11.99 14.34 41.44
C ASP A 8 11.91 12.81 41.21
N PRO A 9 11.31 12.33 40.10
CA PRO A 9 11.18 10.90 39.79
C PRO A 9 12.51 10.11 39.81
N LEU A 10 13.65 10.80 39.62
CA LEU A 10 14.99 10.21 39.65
C LEU A 10 15.47 9.80 41.05
N GLN A 11 14.74 10.17 42.12
CA GLN A 11 15.14 9.85 43.50
C GLN A 11 14.56 8.54 44.06
N VAL A 12 13.73 7.81 43.29
CA VAL A 12 13.02 6.61 43.79
C VAL A 12 13.38 5.33 43.03
N LEU A 13 14.02 5.40 41.86
CA LEU A 13 14.33 4.25 41.02
C LEU A 13 15.84 4.08 40.85
N ALA A 14 16.32 2.83 40.84
CA ALA A 14 17.71 2.53 40.54
C ALA A 14 18.06 3.04 39.12
N PRO A 15 19.18 3.74 38.91
CA PRO A 15 19.56 4.32 37.61
C PRO A 15 19.56 3.30 36.46
N GLU A 16 19.91 2.05 36.75
CA GLU A 16 19.89 0.95 35.78
C GLU A 16 18.46 0.60 35.34
N LEU A 17 17.51 0.62 36.27
CA LEU A 17 16.09 0.32 35.99
C LEU A 17 15.41 1.43 35.18
N VAL A 18 15.81 2.70 35.39
CA VAL A 18 15.33 3.84 34.59
C VAL A 18 15.86 3.75 33.16
N GLY A 19 17.12 3.34 32.98
CA GLY A 19 17.72 3.05 31.68
C GLY A 19 16.98 1.94 30.92
N GLU A 20 16.72 0.81 31.58
CA GLU A 20 16.04 -0.35 30.98
C GLU A 20 14.56 -0.05 30.64
N ILE A 21 13.82 0.65 31.53
CA ILE A 21 12.42 1.00 31.30
C ILE A 21 12.29 1.97 30.11
N PHE A 22 13.21 2.93 29.97
CA PHE A 22 13.23 3.81 28.80
C PHE A 22 13.68 3.09 27.53
N TYR A 23 14.66 2.17 27.63
CA TYR A 23 15.12 1.35 26.50
C TYR A 23 14.00 0.46 25.95
N LEU A 24 13.30 -0.27 26.81
CA LEU A 24 12.22 -1.20 26.42
C LEU A 24 10.94 -0.47 26.00
N ARG A 25 10.61 0.68 26.60
CA ARG A 25 9.38 1.42 26.27
C ARG A 25 9.49 2.24 24.99
N LEU A 26 10.68 2.77 24.65
CA LEU A 26 10.89 3.48 23.37
C LEU A 26 10.91 2.52 22.17
N LEU A 27 11.39 1.28 22.34
CA LEU A 27 11.54 0.30 21.26
C LEU A 27 10.20 -0.34 20.83
N ASP A 28 9.26 -0.58 21.75
CA ASP A 28 8.05 -1.37 21.44
C ASP A 28 6.76 -0.56 21.22
N SER A 29 6.67 0.69 21.67
CA SER A 29 5.35 1.31 21.85
C SER A 29 5.07 2.63 21.14
N ILE A 30 6.04 3.24 20.44
CA ILE A 30 5.78 4.54 19.81
C ILE A 30 6.03 4.58 18.30
N TYR A 31 7.06 3.97 17.70
CA TYR A 31 7.32 4.19 16.26
C TYR A 31 8.09 3.07 15.53
N PRO A 32 7.44 2.28 14.65
CA PRO A 32 8.16 1.59 13.57
C PRO A 32 8.62 2.58 12.48
N TYR A 33 8.04 3.79 12.43
CA TYR A 33 8.29 4.81 11.39
C TYR A 33 8.13 6.26 11.91
N THR A 34 9.10 6.81 12.64
CA THR A 34 9.23 8.29 12.72
C THR A 34 10.63 8.83 12.61
N ASN A 35 10.67 9.97 11.92
CA ASN A 35 11.72 10.94 11.64
C ASN A 35 12.57 11.49 12.81
N ASN A 36 12.62 10.86 13.99
CA ASN A 36 13.61 11.21 15.01
C ASN A 36 14.59 10.05 15.17
N SER A 37 15.69 10.14 14.44
CA SER A 37 16.81 9.22 14.57
C SER A 37 17.28 9.11 16.02
N TYR A 38 17.60 7.89 16.48
CA TYR A 38 18.26 7.60 17.76
C TYR A 38 19.43 8.54 18.07
N SER A 39 20.04 9.14 17.04
CA SER A 39 21.11 10.13 17.18
C SER A 39 20.69 11.43 17.88
N GLN A 40 19.42 11.85 17.80
CA GLN A 40 18.97 13.14 18.38
C GLN A 40 18.47 13.05 19.82
N LEU A 41 18.17 11.84 20.32
CA LEU A 41 17.61 11.62 21.66
C LEU A 41 18.43 12.25 22.79
N PRO A 42 19.77 12.14 22.85
CA PRO A 42 20.55 12.77 23.92
C PRO A 42 20.45 14.30 23.90
N VAL A 43 20.34 14.90 22.71
CA VAL A 43 20.18 16.34 22.55
C VAL A 43 18.82 16.77 23.09
N LEU A 44 17.75 16.05 22.74
CA LEU A 44 16.40 16.33 23.23
C LEU A 44 16.29 16.19 24.76
N LEU A 45 16.88 15.13 25.33
CA LEU A 45 16.89 14.93 26.78
C LEU A 45 17.65 16.04 27.52
N SER A 46 18.69 16.60 26.91
CA SER A 46 19.45 17.72 27.49
C SER A 46 18.68 19.06 27.56
N LEU A 47 17.56 19.16 26.83
CA LEU A 47 16.67 20.32 26.80
C LEU A 47 15.55 20.24 27.85
N VAL A 48 15.30 19.07 28.45
CA VAL A 48 14.18 18.84 29.38
C VAL A 48 14.38 19.62 30.69
N SER A 49 15.56 19.51 31.30
CA SER A 49 15.93 20.25 32.51
C SER A 49 17.43 20.14 32.77
N LYS A 50 17.93 20.87 33.78
CA LYS A 50 19.33 20.78 34.20
C LYS A 50 19.70 19.37 34.69
N SER A 51 18.87 18.71 35.50
CA SER A 51 19.16 17.36 36.02
C SER A 51 19.23 16.32 34.91
N TRP A 52 18.32 16.40 33.93
CA TRP A 52 18.35 15.55 32.74
C TRP A 52 19.57 15.81 31.85
N ARG A 53 19.99 17.07 31.69
CA ARG A 53 21.23 17.41 30.98
C ARG A 53 22.46 16.81 31.64
N ASP A 54 22.57 16.94 32.97
CA ASP A 54 23.70 16.42 33.73
C ASP A 54 23.75 14.88 33.65
N PHE A 55 22.60 14.20 33.75
CA PHE A 55 22.48 12.75 33.54
C PHE A 55 22.92 12.31 32.14
N VAL A 56 22.47 13.00 31.09
CA VAL A 56 22.81 12.66 29.71
C VAL A 56 24.30 12.86 29.43
N TYR A 57 24.91 13.92 29.97
CA TYR A 57 26.35 14.16 29.81
C TYR A 57 27.21 13.18 30.60
N ALA A 58 26.67 12.61 31.68
CA ALA A 58 27.33 11.54 32.45
C ALA A 58 27.17 10.14 31.84
N SER A 59 26.40 9.98 30.74
CA SER A 59 26.00 8.67 30.19
C SER A 59 26.53 8.43 28.76
N PRO A 60 27.76 7.90 28.58
CA PRO A 60 28.39 7.71 27.28
C PRO A 60 27.60 6.83 26.29
N PHE A 61 26.86 5.82 26.80
CA PHE A 61 26.04 4.93 25.98
C PHE A 61 24.91 5.65 25.23
N LEU A 62 24.37 6.74 25.79
CA LEU A 62 23.33 7.53 25.11
C LEU A 62 23.88 8.19 23.83
N TRP A 63 25.18 8.50 23.80
CA TRP A 63 25.84 9.16 22.66
C TRP A 63 26.39 8.16 21.62
N ALA A 64 26.35 6.86 21.92
CA ALA A 64 27.05 5.82 21.19
C ALA A 64 26.37 5.38 19.87
N HIS A 65 25.07 5.64 19.73
CA HIS A 65 24.33 5.40 18.48
C HIS A 65 24.41 6.65 17.60
N ILE A 66 24.95 6.48 16.40
CA ILE A 66 25.18 7.58 15.44
C ILE A 66 24.55 7.19 14.11
N ILE A 67 23.58 7.99 13.68
CA ILE A 67 22.97 7.88 12.35
C ILE A 67 23.24 9.21 11.67
N THR A 68 23.90 9.18 10.51
CA THR A 68 24.34 10.39 9.83
C THR A 68 24.44 10.19 8.33
N ASP A 69 24.05 11.23 7.59
CA ASP A 69 24.37 11.37 6.18
C ASP A 69 25.71 12.11 6.07
N THR A 70 26.64 11.54 5.33
CA THR A 70 27.99 12.06 5.09
C THR A 70 28.15 12.58 3.68
N SER A 71 27.06 12.96 3.02
CA SER A 71 27.10 13.72 1.76
C SER A 71 27.61 15.14 2.01
N GLN A 72 28.29 15.70 1.01
CA GLN A 72 28.87 17.04 1.07
C GLN A 72 27.79 18.08 1.39
N GLY A 73 27.97 18.82 2.49
CA GLY A 73 27.01 19.81 2.97
C GLY A 73 25.93 19.26 3.92
N SER A 74 25.77 17.94 4.05
CA SER A 74 24.80 17.33 4.99
C SER A 74 25.27 17.37 6.45
N VAL A 75 26.58 17.32 6.68
CA VAL A 75 27.14 17.45 8.04
C VAL A 75 27.22 18.92 8.43
N ALA A 76 26.18 19.40 9.12
CA ALA A 76 26.05 20.81 9.53
C ALA A 76 27.25 21.35 10.33
N SER A 77 27.98 20.49 11.06
CA SER A 77 29.22 20.87 11.74
C SER A 77 30.09 19.67 12.11
N LEU A 78 31.32 19.62 11.58
CA LEU A 78 32.36 18.67 12.01
C LEU A 78 32.69 18.80 13.50
N HIS A 79 32.57 20.00 14.07
CA HIS A 79 32.80 20.22 15.50
C HIS A 79 31.75 19.49 16.35
N ALA A 80 30.48 19.52 15.95
CA ALA A 80 29.40 18.82 16.66
C ALA A 80 29.60 17.29 16.61
N LEU A 81 30.05 16.76 15.47
CA LEU A 81 30.37 15.35 15.31
C LEU A 81 31.52 14.91 16.22
N ARG A 82 32.62 15.68 16.26
CA ARG A 82 33.74 15.43 17.18
C ARG A 82 33.28 15.47 18.65
N LYS A 83 32.49 16.48 19.03
CA LYS A 83 31.95 16.59 20.39
C LYS A 83 31.06 15.40 20.77
N ARG A 84 30.31 14.85 19.82
CA ARG A 84 29.53 13.63 20.04
C ARG A 84 30.43 12.42 20.30
N LEU A 85 31.47 12.23 19.50
CA LEU A 85 32.43 11.13 19.65
C LEU A 85 33.22 11.24 20.97
N GLU A 86 33.59 12.46 21.37
CA GLU A 86 34.19 12.73 22.68
C GLU A 86 33.26 12.30 23.83
N ARG A 87 31.96 12.57 23.72
CA ARG A 87 30.98 12.19 24.76
C ARG A 87 30.69 10.70 24.84
N SER A 88 30.99 9.95 23.78
CA SER A 88 30.82 8.50 23.77
C SER A 88 32.10 7.73 24.08
N GLN A 89 33.23 8.40 24.37
CA GLN A 89 34.59 7.84 24.35
C GLN A 89 34.79 6.49 25.06
N SER A 90 34.01 6.18 26.11
CA SER A 90 34.09 4.93 26.86
C SER A 90 33.04 3.87 26.46
N ALA A 91 32.32 4.07 25.36
CA ALA A 91 31.25 3.19 24.89
C ALA A 91 31.51 2.65 23.47
N PRO A 92 31.07 1.40 23.16
CA PRO A 92 31.10 0.85 21.81
C PRO A 92 30.12 1.59 20.90
N LEU A 93 30.48 1.79 19.63
CA LEU A 93 29.69 2.58 18.69
C LEU A 93 28.78 1.72 17.80
N PHE A 94 27.58 2.25 17.54
CA PHE A 94 26.59 1.68 16.63
C PHE A 94 26.30 2.71 15.55
N LEU A 95 26.78 2.46 14.33
CA LEU A 95 26.72 3.44 13.25
C LEU A 95 25.75 3.02 12.15
N ASP A 96 24.99 3.99 11.66
CA ASP A 96 24.28 3.95 10.38
C ASP A 96 24.70 5.17 9.55
N VAL A 97 25.52 4.91 8.53
CA VAL A 97 26.17 5.94 7.73
C VAL A 97 25.62 5.87 6.32
N ASP A 98 24.99 6.95 5.90
CA ASP A 98 24.64 7.17 4.50
C ASP A 98 25.74 7.96 3.80
N VAL A 99 26.15 7.50 2.64
CA VAL A 99 27.24 8.06 1.83
C VAL A 99 26.67 8.31 0.43
N GLY A 100 26.26 9.56 0.19
CA GLY A 100 25.78 9.99 -1.13
C GLY A 100 26.89 10.13 -2.17
N GLU A 101 26.51 10.60 -3.37
CA GLU A 101 27.39 10.66 -4.54
C GLU A 101 28.63 11.54 -4.36
N GLN A 102 28.53 12.59 -3.52
CA GLN A 102 29.64 13.46 -3.14
C GLN A 102 29.95 13.29 -1.65
N PRO A 103 30.80 12.35 -1.25
CA PRO A 103 31.09 12.10 0.16
C PRO A 103 31.90 13.24 0.80
N ASP A 104 31.44 13.73 1.95
CA ASP A 104 32.20 14.57 2.88
C ASP A 104 33.31 13.72 3.53
N ARG A 105 34.50 13.85 2.94
CA ARG A 105 35.67 13.07 3.32
C ARG A 105 36.18 13.42 4.72
N ASP A 106 35.99 14.65 5.18
CA ASP A 106 36.43 15.06 6.50
C ASP A 106 35.52 14.47 7.59
N ALA A 107 34.21 14.44 7.35
CA ALA A 107 33.25 13.79 8.24
C ALA A 107 33.49 12.29 8.34
N LEU A 108 33.70 11.63 7.19
CA LEU A 108 34.07 10.21 7.14
C LEU A 108 35.41 9.96 7.85
N GLY A 109 36.41 10.81 7.63
CA GLY A 109 37.70 10.71 8.32
C GLY A 109 37.58 10.79 9.84
N VAL A 110 36.71 11.67 10.35
CA VAL A 110 36.41 11.79 11.78
C VAL A 110 35.71 10.55 12.33
N LEU A 111 34.73 10.02 11.62
CA LEU A 111 33.99 8.83 12.06
C LEU A 111 34.88 7.58 12.07
N PHE A 112 35.56 7.31 10.95
CA PHE A 112 36.37 6.11 10.79
C PHE A 112 37.71 6.17 11.55
N ALA A 113 38.08 7.31 12.12
CA ALA A 113 39.13 7.36 13.14
C ALA A 113 38.78 6.52 14.38
N GLU A 114 37.49 6.36 14.69
CA GLU A 114 36.98 5.62 15.87
C GLU A 114 36.64 4.14 15.58
N ARG A 115 37.04 3.63 14.40
CA ARG A 115 36.66 2.29 13.89
C ARG A 115 36.98 1.10 14.80
N SER A 116 37.97 1.21 15.69
CA SER A 116 38.30 0.17 16.66
C SER A 116 37.19 -0.08 17.68
N ARG A 117 36.33 0.92 17.91
CA ARG A 117 35.20 0.89 18.85
C ARG A 117 33.88 0.51 18.17
N PHE A 118 33.87 0.30 16.85
CA PHE A 118 32.64 0.00 16.12
C PHE A 118 32.17 -1.39 16.51
N ARG A 119 30.96 -1.49 17.05
CA ARG A 119 30.32 -2.77 17.38
C ARG A 119 29.38 -3.20 16.27
N GLN A 120 28.67 -2.23 15.67
CA GLN A 120 27.84 -2.40 14.50
C GLN A 120 28.10 -1.26 13.52
N LEU A 121 28.20 -1.60 12.24
CA LEU A 121 28.32 -0.64 11.15
C LEU A 121 27.28 -0.98 10.08
N THR A 122 26.38 -0.04 9.81
CA THR A 122 25.52 -0.02 8.63
C THR A 122 26.05 1.04 7.69
N LEU A 123 26.35 0.66 6.46
CA LEU A 123 26.91 1.53 5.44
C LEU A 123 26.01 1.50 4.21
N ARG A 124 25.40 2.63 3.88
CA ARG A 124 24.64 2.85 2.65
C ARG A 124 25.52 3.68 1.73
N VAL A 125 25.94 3.11 0.60
CA VAL A 125 27.01 3.70 -0.20
C VAL A 125 26.90 3.32 -1.67
N ILE A 126 26.91 4.31 -2.55
CA ILE A 126 26.82 4.11 -3.99
C ILE A 126 28.22 3.85 -4.61
N ASP A 127 29.26 4.47 -4.05
CA ASP A 127 30.65 4.36 -4.52
C ASP A 127 31.67 4.36 -3.35
N LEU A 128 32.73 3.56 -3.47
CA LEU A 128 33.80 3.41 -2.45
C LEU A 128 35.11 4.10 -2.82
N SER A 129 35.12 5.05 -3.76
CA SER A 129 36.35 5.79 -4.13
C SER A 129 36.92 6.64 -2.98
N TRP A 130 36.08 7.12 -2.06
CA TRP A 130 36.52 7.89 -0.88
C TRP A 130 37.43 7.08 0.06
N TRP A 131 37.41 5.76 -0.05
CA TRP A 131 38.17 4.83 0.79
C TRP A 131 39.69 4.96 0.62
N ASP A 132 40.19 5.49 -0.50
CA ASP A 132 41.64 5.60 -0.76
C ASP A 132 42.38 6.59 0.14
N ARG A 133 41.65 7.45 0.85
CA ARG A 133 42.24 8.54 1.66
C ARG A 133 42.02 8.36 3.16
N ILE A 134 41.41 7.26 3.58
CA ILE A 134 41.12 6.96 4.98
C ILE A 134 41.74 5.60 5.32
N SER A 135 42.45 5.50 6.45
CA SER A 135 42.97 4.22 6.94
C SER A 135 41.82 3.38 7.49
N MET A 136 41.64 2.19 6.92
CA MET A 136 40.50 1.31 7.18
C MET A 136 40.92 -0.03 7.81
N GLU A 137 42.10 -0.07 8.42
CA GLU A 137 42.58 -1.20 9.21
C GLU A 137 42.22 -1.01 10.69
N GLY A 138 41.70 -2.05 11.35
CA GLY A 138 41.56 -2.07 12.81
C GLY A 138 40.12 -2.01 13.32
N PHE A 139 39.20 -2.76 12.69
CA PHE A 139 37.82 -2.94 13.16
C PHE A 139 37.72 -3.98 14.29
N THR A 140 38.49 -3.78 15.36
CA THR A 140 38.75 -4.81 16.39
C THR A 140 37.51 -5.29 17.15
N GLU A 141 36.51 -4.44 17.34
CA GLU A 141 35.28 -4.76 18.10
C GLU A 141 34.05 -5.05 17.22
N LEU A 142 34.19 -4.98 15.89
CA LEU A 142 33.07 -5.07 14.96
C LEU A 142 32.48 -6.47 14.97
N LYS A 143 31.18 -6.57 15.32
CA LYS A 143 30.44 -7.83 15.35
C LYS A 143 29.41 -7.95 14.25
N LYS A 144 28.84 -6.83 13.79
CA LYS A 144 27.81 -6.79 12.76
C LYS A 144 28.12 -5.75 11.69
N LEU A 145 28.14 -6.19 10.44
CA LEU A 145 28.26 -5.33 9.26
C LEU A 145 26.97 -5.41 8.45
N THR A 146 26.44 -4.27 8.05
CA THR A 146 25.32 -4.17 7.11
C THR A 146 25.72 -3.25 5.98
N LEU A 147 25.58 -3.71 4.73
CA LEU A 147 25.97 -2.97 3.55
C LEU A 147 24.76 -2.82 2.61
N HIS A 148 24.51 -1.61 2.15
CA HIS A 148 23.54 -1.30 1.11
C HIS A 148 24.23 -0.54 -0.02
N THR A 149 24.15 -1.02 -1.25
CA THR A 149 24.86 -0.36 -2.36
C THR A 149 24.01 0.05 -3.55
N GLY A 150 22.69 0.12 -3.37
CA GLY A 150 21.77 0.45 -4.46
C GLY A 150 21.77 -0.60 -5.59
N THR A 151 21.35 -0.20 -6.78
CA THR A 151 21.15 -1.07 -7.96
C THR A 151 22.34 -1.12 -8.92
N GLN A 152 23.38 -0.29 -8.70
CA GLN A 152 24.60 -0.28 -9.49
C GLN A 152 25.74 -1.01 -8.77
N VAL A 153 26.61 -1.71 -9.50
CA VAL A 153 27.79 -2.36 -8.91
C VAL A 153 28.76 -1.26 -8.47
N PRO A 154 29.05 -1.13 -7.17
CA PRO A 154 29.94 -0.06 -6.71
C PRO A 154 31.33 -0.28 -7.27
N THR A 155 32.03 0.80 -7.60
CA THR A 155 33.45 0.68 -7.89
C THR A 155 34.19 0.38 -6.58
N HIS A 156 35.26 -0.43 -6.65
CA HIS A 156 36.13 -0.74 -5.50
C HIS A 156 35.50 -1.56 -4.35
N VAL A 157 34.46 -2.37 -4.61
CA VAL A 157 33.87 -3.33 -3.61
C VAL A 157 34.92 -4.25 -2.99
N ASN A 158 35.96 -4.61 -3.74
CA ASN A 158 37.10 -5.39 -3.25
C ASN A 158 37.79 -4.76 -2.01
N LYS A 159 37.73 -3.44 -1.82
CA LYS A 159 38.28 -2.76 -0.63
C LYS A 159 37.59 -3.15 0.67
N LEU A 160 36.36 -3.67 0.62
CA LEU A 160 35.68 -4.17 1.80
C LEU A 160 36.42 -5.36 2.43
N SER A 161 37.26 -6.07 1.66
CA SER A 161 38.13 -7.14 2.18
C SER A 161 39.00 -6.69 3.36
N THR A 162 39.36 -5.40 3.44
CA THR A 162 40.12 -4.84 4.56
C THR A 162 39.30 -4.83 5.87
N ILE A 163 37.98 -4.60 5.81
CA ILE A 163 37.12 -4.73 6.99
C ILE A 163 37.11 -6.17 7.46
N PHE A 164 36.83 -7.11 6.55
CA PHE A 164 36.81 -8.53 6.88
C PHE A 164 38.15 -9.00 7.44
N SER A 165 39.27 -8.59 6.85
CA SER A 165 40.62 -8.94 7.31
C SER A 165 40.98 -8.37 8.68
N SER A 166 40.38 -7.24 9.07
CA SER A 166 40.73 -6.51 10.29
C SER A 166 39.64 -6.51 11.37
N ALA A 167 38.59 -7.31 11.19
CA ALA A 167 37.47 -7.48 12.12
C ALA A 167 37.39 -8.93 12.67
N PRO A 168 38.26 -9.32 13.61
CA PRO A 168 38.34 -10.71 14.12
C PRO A 168 37.10 -11.16 14.93
N SER A 169 36.21 -10.23 15.28
CA SER A 169 34.97 -10.51 16.03
C SER A 169 33.73 -10.51 15.14
N LEU A 170 33.87 -10.33 13.82
CA LEU A 170 32.75 -10.19 12.90
C LEU A 170 32.03 -11.52 12.76
N CYS A 171 30.80 -11.58 13.27
CA CYS A 171 30.00 -12.81 13.27
C CYS A 171 28.67 -12.67 12.51
N SER A 172 28.28 -11.47 12.08
CA SER A 172 27.03 -11.19 11.38
C SER A 172 27.25 -10.23 10.22
N VAL A 173 26.78 -10.62 9.03
CA VAL A 173 26.86 -9.81 7.81
C VAL A 173 25.51 -9.76 7.13
N ASN A 174 25.03 -8.56 6.86
CA ASN A 174 23.88 -8.28 6.01
C ASN A 174 24.37 -7.56 4.74
N TRP A 175 24.15 -8.15 3.58
CA TRP A 175 24.68 -7.69 2.30
C TRP A 175 23.54 -7.47 1.32
N HIS A 176 23.18 -6.20 1.11
CA HIS A 176 22.13 -5.78 0.19
C HIS A 176 22.77 -5.02 -0.97
N SER A 177 23.31 -5.77 -1.93
CA SER A 177 24.18 -5.20 -2.97
C SER A 177 24.13 -5.99 -4.27
N THR A 178 24.43 -5.30 -5.35
CA THR A 178 24.60 -5.81 -6.71
C THR A 178 26.04 -6.26 -7.00
N GLY A 179 27.01 -5.92 -6.14
CA GLY A 179 28.43 -6.16 -6.34
C GLY A 179 28.94 -7.52 -5.86
N GLU A 180 30.17 -7.87 -6.25
CA GLU A 180 30.79 -9.18 -5.96
C GLU A 180 30.86 -9.50 -4.46
N LEU A 181 30.55 -10.76 -4.11
CA LEU A 181 30.58 -11.26 -2.74
C LEU A 181 31.99 -11.64 -2.25
N GLY A 182 33.01 -11.48 -3.09
CA GLY A 182 34.41 -11.89 -2.85
C GLY A 182 35.00 -11.49 -1.48
N PRO A 183 34.71 -10.29 -0.91
CA PRO A 183 35.19 -9.91 0.42
C PRO A 183 34.79 -10.85 1.56
N VAL A 184 33.64 -11.53 1.45
CA VAL A 184 33.19 -12.53 2.45
C VAL A 184 34.12 -13.75 2.48
N GLY A 185 34.80 -14.02 1.36
CA GLY A 185 35.85 -15.04 1.20
C GLY A 185 36.99 -14.97 2.21
N VAL A 186 37.26 -13.78 2.77
CA VAL A 186 38.51 -13.52 3.50
C VAL A 186 38.45 -14.01 4.96
N GLN A 187 37.28 -13.99 5.60
CA GLN A 187 37.07 -14.44 6.99
C GLN A 187 35.71 -15.13 7.22
N GLY A 188 35.11 -15.71 6.16
CA GLY A 188 33.77 -16.32 6.22
C GLY A 188 33.58 -17.36 7.34
N HIS A 189 34.63 -18.07 7.76
CA HIS A 189 34.57 -19.08 8.81
C HIS A 189 34.20 -18.52 10.19
N GLN A 190 34.31 -17.20 10.43
CA GLN A 190 33.90 -16.56 11.67
C GLN A 190 32.40 -16.23 11.71
N LEU A 191 31.74 -16.23 10.55
CA LEU A 191 30.34 -15.84 10.42
C LEU A 191 29.41 -16.91 11.01
N ARG A 192 28.47 -16.43 11.82
CA ARG A 192 27.34 -17.17 12.38
C ARG A 192 26.02 -16.79 11.72
N PHE A 193 25.91 -15.55 11.24
CA PHE A 193 24.69 -15.03 10.62
C PHE A 193 25.03 -14.38 9.28
N LEU A 194 24.30 -14.76 8.23
CA LEU A 194 24.50 -14.23 6.89
C LEU A 194 23.15 -13.90 6.25
N ASP A 195 22.92 -12.64 5.92
CA ASP A 195 21.77 -12.20 5.12
C ASP A 195 22.28 -11.62 3.79
N LEU A 196 21.94 -12.27 2.69
CA LEU A 196 22.31 -11.87 1.33
C LEU A 196 21.06 -11.49 0.56
N THR A 197 21.00 -10.26 0.07
CA THR A 197 20.08 -9.83 -0.97
C THR A 197 20.89 -9.46 -2.20
N VAL A 198 20.81 -10.30 -3.23
CA VAL A 198 21.66 -10.23 -4.41
C VAL A 198 20.86 -9.84 -5.66
N PHE A 199 21.48 -9.00 -6.49
CA PHE A 199 20.94 -8.54 -7.76
C PHE A 199 21.89 -8.95 -8.88
N ARG A 200 21.41 -9.74 -9.85
CA ARG A 200 22.19 -10.17 -11.04
C ARG A 200 23.49 -10.93 -10.74
N ILE A 201 23.66 -11.47 -9.53
CA ILE A 201 24.81 -12.30 -9.16
C ILE A 201 24.52 -13.77 -9.48
N PRO A 202 25.42 -14.48 -10.18
CA PRO A 202 25.29 -15.92 -10.40
C PRO A 202 25.21 -16.69 -9.08
N VAL A 203 24.33 -17.69 -9.03
CA VAL A 203 24.17 -18.56 -7.84
C VAL A 203 25.47 -19.28 -7.47
N THR A 204 26.40 -19.48 -8.41
CA THR A 204 27.72 -20.06 -8.16
C THR A 204 28.54 -19.24 -7.17
N HIS A 205 28.52 -17.91 -7.27
CA HIS A 205 29.23 -17.05 -6.31
C HIS A 205 28.59 -17.11 -4.93
N VAL A 206 27.26 -17.25 -4.85
CA VAL A 206 26.57 -17.47 -3.56
C VAL A 206 27.00 -18.80 -2.95
N LEU A 207 27.12 -19.86 -3.75
CA LEU A 207 27.60 -21.16 -3.30
C LEU A 207 29.06 -21.10 -2.82
N GLU A 208 29.94 -20.38 -3.52
CA GLU A 208 31.33 -20.13 -3.10
C GLU A 208 31.41 -19.43 -1.75
N VAL A 209 30.52 -18.45 -1.49
CA VAL A 209 30.41 -17.79 -0.19
C VAL A 209 29.97 -18.76 0.91
N LEU A 210 29.01 -19.63 0.63
CA LEU A 210 28.58 -20.63 1.61
C LEU A 210 29.72 -21.62 1.93
N VAL A 211 30.53 -22.02 0.95
CA VAL A 211 31.69 -22.90 1.15
C VAL A 211 32.67 -22.32 2.17
N VAL A 212 32.92 -21.01 2.11
CA VAL A 212 33.86 -20.35 3.04
C VAL A 212 33.25 -20.02 4.40
N CYS A 213 31.95 -20.28 4.62
CA CYS A 213 31.22 -19.98 5.86
C CYS A 213 30.69 -21.26 6.56
N PRO A 214 31.54 -22.22 6.96
CA PRO A 214 31.08 -23.50 7.52
C PRO A 214 30.37 -23.39 8.89
N ASN A 215 30.55 -22.27 9.61
CA ASN A 215 30.08 -22.08 10.97
C ASN A 215 28.74 -21.35 11.10
N LEU A 216 28.04 -21.11 9.97
CA LEU A 216 26.76 -20.43 9.93
C LEU A 216 25.72 -21.17 10.77
N LEU A 217 24.99 -20.40 11.59
CA LEU A 217 23.80 -20.83 12.31
C LEU A 217 22.54 -20.42 11.53
N ASP A 218 22.55 -19.22 10.94
CA ASP A 218 21.42 -18.68 10.19
C ASP A 218 21.88 -18.08 8.87
N ALA A 219 21.19 -18.44 7.78
CA ALA A 219 21.42 -17.90 6.45
C ALA A 219 20.10 -17.46 5.81
N ALA A 220 20.04 -16.24 5.28
CA ALA A 220 18.96 -15.74 4.45
C ALA A 220 19.53 -15.33 3.09
N ILE A 221 18.94 -15.82 1.99
CA ILE A 221 19.42 -15.58 0.62
C ILE A 221 18.22 -15.18 -0.24
N ARG A 222 18.28 -13.97 -0.79
CA ARG A 222 17.19 -13.35 -1.57
C ARG A 222 17.70 -12.91 -2.94
N PHE A 223 17.06 -13.40 -4.01
CA PHE A 223 17.33 -13.03 -5.39
C PHE A 223 16.25 -12.06 -5.89
N GLN A 224 16.65 -10.87 -6.36
CA GLN A 224 15.74 -9.77 -6.74
C GLN A 224 15.53 -9.58 -8.25
N ASP A 225 16.15 -10.40 -9.12
CA ASP A 225 16.00 -10.31 -10.59
C ASP A 225 15.69 -11.70 -11.19
N ALA A 226 14.82 -11.76 -12.20
CA ALA A 226 14.41 -12.97 -12.92
C ALA A 226 15.30 -13.29 -14.14
N HIS A 227 16.15 -12.35 -14.56
CA HIS A 227 16.99 -12.49 -15.74
C HIS A 227 18.32 -13.19 -15.44
N GLY A 228 18.65 -14.24 -16.23
CA GLY A 228 20.00 -14.81 -16.29
C GLY A 228 20.25 -16.15 -15.59
N TYR A 229 19.28 -17.06 -15.52
CA TYR A 229 19.61 -18.45 -15.18
C TYR A 229 20.32 -19.13 -16.34
N ILE A 230 21.54 -19.56 -16.07
CA ILE A 230 22.25 -20.54 -16.87
C ILE A 230 22.23 -21.83 -16.04
N PRO A 231 21.54 -22.90 -16.48
CA PRO A 231 21.63 -24.18 -15.81
C PRO A 231 23.09 -24.65 -15.86
N MET A 232 23.72 -24.76 -14.70
CA MET A 232 25.10 -25.17 -14.58
C MET A 232 25.19 -26.49 -13.78
N PRO A 233 25.98 -27.47 -14.23
CA PRO A 233 26.24 -28.68 -13.47
C PRO A 233 27.14 -28.33 -12.27
N PHE A 234 26.56 -28.29 -11.07
CA PHE A 234 27.34 -28.10 -9.84
C PHE A 234 28.10 -29.40 -9.51
N ARG A 235 29.41 -29.28 -9.23
CA ARG A 235 30.36 -30.41 -9.14
C ARG A 235 30.52 -31.03 -7.73
N GLY A 236 29.74 -30.65 -6.71
CA GLY A 236 29.85 -31.17 -5.35
C GLY A 236 28.67 -30.83 -4.45
N ARG A 237 28.67 -31.22 -3.17
CA ARG A 237 27.72 -30.73 -2.15
C ARG A 237 28.49 -29.95 -1.08
N ILE A 238 27.90 -28.87 -0.57
CA ILE A 238 28.44 -27.98 0.47
C ILE A 238 27.89 -28.44 1.81
N LEU A 239 28.79 -28.80 2.73
CA LEU A 239 28.41 -29.15 4.09
C LEU A 239 28.41 -27.90 4.97
N LEU A 240 27.24 -27.57 5.55
CA LEU A 240 27.05 -26.53 6.55
C LEU A 240 26.63 -27.20 7.87
N PRO A 241 27.60 -27.69 8.68
CA PRO A 241 27.32 -28.57 9.81
C PRO A 241 26.51 -27.90 10.93
N GLU A 242 26.66 -26.59 11.10
CA GLU A 242 26.05 -25.83 12.21
C GLU A 242 24.74 -25.12 11.83
N LEU A 243 24.33 -25.16 10.56
CA LEU A 243 23.20 -24.37 10.05
C LEU A 243 21.89 -24.85 10.66
N ARG A 244 21.16 -23.93 11.30
CA ARG A 244 19.87 -24.15 11.98
C ARG A 244 18.71 -23.50 11.25
N SER A 245 18.89 -22.32 10.66
CA SER A 245 17.85 -21.66 9.85
C SER A 245 18.34 -21.31 8.45
N LEU A 246 17.52 -21.63 7.45
CA LEU A 246 17.75 -21.25 6.06
C LEU A 246 16.50 -20.59 5.47
N ILE A 247 16.64 -19.36 5.00
CA ILE A 247 15.56 -18.58 4.36
C ILE A 247 15.96 -18.31 2.91
N LEU A 248 15.12 -18.70 1.95
CA LEU A 248 15.38 -18.63 0.51
C LEU A 248 14.24 -17.90 -0.20
N HIS A 249 14.55 -16.77 -0.85
CA HIS A 249 13.59 -16.02 -1.65
C HIS A 249 14.14 -15.89 -3.08
N GLY A 250 13.35 -16.24 -4.09
CA GLY A 250 13.86 -16.24 -5.46
C GLY A 250 13.01 -17.05 -6.43
N THR A 251 13.63 -17.51 -7.51
CA THR A 251 12.99 -18.30 -8.58
C THR A 251 13.81 -19.60 -8.79
N ARG A 252 13.97 -20.05 -10.03
CA ARG A 252 14.76 -21.25 -10.41
C ARG A 252 16.18 -21.33 -9.84
N HIS A 253 16.82 -20.22 -9.48
CA HIS A 253 18.15 -20.20 -8.85
C HIS A 253 18.19 -20.97 -7.52
N LEU A 254 17.07 -21.01 -6.79
CA LEU A 254 16.98 -21.71 -5.50
C LEU A 254 17.23 -23.21 -5.63
N THR A 255 16.93 -23.81 -6.79
CA THR A 255 17.16 -25.24 -7.06
C THR A 255 18.62 -25.63 -6.87
N CYS A 256 19.56 -24.75 -7.23
CA CYS A 256 20.99 -24.98 -7.07
C CYS A 256 21.40 -25.00 -5.60
N ILE A 257 20.84 -24.10 -4.78
CA ILE A 257 21.12 -24.06 -3.33
C ILE A 257 20.54 -25.29 -2.64
N LEU A 258 19.28 -25.63 -2.94
CA LEU A 258 18.60 -26.79 -2.39
C LEU A 258 19.32 -28.11 -2.72
N ARG A 259 19.83 -28.27 -3.97
CA ARG A 259 20.64 -29.45 -4.34
C ARG A 259 22.06 -29.41 -3.76
N GLY A 260 22.62 -28.20 -3.64
CA GLY A 260 24.01 -27.97 -3.29
C GLY A 260 24.28 -28.09 -1.80
N VAL A 261 23.35 -27.74 -0.91
CA VAL A 261 23.59 -27.65 0.54
C VAL A 261 23.24 -28.96 1.27
N GLN A 262 24.07 -29.30 2.26
CA GLN A 262 23.82 -30.33 3.28
C GLN A 262 23.88 -29.66 4.65
N ALA A 263 22.79 -29.72 5.42
CA ALA A 263 22.67 -29.03 6.69
C ALA A 263 22.06 -29.97 7.76
N PRO A 264 22.88 -30.81 8.42
CA PRO A 264 22.39 -31.85 9.33
C PRO A 264 21.63 -31.32 10.55
N LEU A 265 21.94 -30.10 11.00
CA LEU A 265 21.30 -29.46 12.16
C LEU A 265 20.17 -28.48 11.78
N LEU A 266 19.75 -28.45 10.51
CA LEU A 266 18.73 -27.53 10.03
C LEU A 266 17.40 -27.81 10.74
N SER A 267 16.92 -26.85 11.52
CA SER A 267 15.66 -26.92 12.26
C SER A 267 14.57 -26.05 11.63
N ARG A 268 14.92 -25.00 10.87
CA ARG A 268 13.97 -24.12 10.17
C ARG A 268 14.35 -23.91 8.71
N LEU A 269 13.38 -24.07 7.82
CA LEU A 269 13.51 -23.81 6.38
C LEU A 269 12.34 -22.97 5.89
N GLU A 270 12.63 -21.84 5.23
CA GLU A 270 11.63 -20.97 4.62
C GLU A 270 11.96 -20.74 3.14
N ILE A 271 10.98 -20.96 2.27
CA ILE A 271 11.10 -20.80 0.83
C ILE A 271 9.94 -19.94 0.32
N HIS A 272 10.28 -18.85 -0.38
CA HIS A 272 9.33 -18.01 -1.09
C HIS A 272 9.73 -17.94 -2.57
N TRP A 273 8.83 -18.41 -3.44
CA TRP A 273 9.07 -18.50 -4.87
C TRP A 273 8.33 -17.41 -5.66
N HIS A 274 9.04 -16.60 -6.45
CA HIS A 274 8.47 -15.37 -7.04
C HIS A 274 7.73 -15.51 -8.37
N ASP A 275 7.90 -16.61 -9.11
CA ASP A 275 7.26 -16.77 -10.44
C ASP A 275 6.70 -18.17 -10.70
N SER A 276 5.97 -18.34 -11.81
CA SER A 276 5.38 -19.63 -12.14
C SER A 276 6.35 -20.64 -12.75
N THR A 277 7.57 -20.22 -13.10
CA THR A 277 8.49 -20.96 -13.97
C THR A 277 9.50 -21.80 -13.19
N GLY A 278 9.78 -23.02 -13.65
CA GLY A 278 10.82 -23.88 -13.09
C GLY A 278 10.51 -24.44 -11.69
N ARG A 279 9.28 -24.29 -11.20
CA ARG A 279 8.81 -24.84 -9.92
C ARG A 279 8.84 -26.38 -9.91
N GLU A 280 8.67 -27.00 -11.08
CA GLU A 280 8.73 -28.44 -11.28
C GLU A 280 10.09 -29.05 -10.90
N PHE A 281 11.18 -28.28 -11.06
CA PHE A 281 12.53 -28.70 -10.66
C PHE A 281 12.82 -28.42 -9.18
N GLY A 282 11.99 -27.61 -8.52
CA GLY A 282 12.12 -27.23 -7.12
C GLY A 282 11.92 -28.40 -6.16
N LEU A 283 10.93 -29.25 -6.41
CA LEU A 283 10.54 -30.32 -5.49
C LEU A 283 11.65 -31.36 -5.29
N GLU A 284 12.25 -31.86 -6.37
CA GLU A 284 13.38 -32.79 -6.29
C GLU A 284 14.58 -32.17 -5.57
N ALA A 285 14.82 -30.88 -5.81
CA ALA A 285 15.89 -30.14 -5.16
C ALA A 285 15.65 -30.02 -3.65
N LEU A 286 14.42 -29.69 -3.24
CA LEU A 286 14.01 -29.64 -1.84
C LEU A 286 14.16 -31.02 -1.17
N GLN A 287 13.66 -32.09 -1.80
CA GLN A 287 13.81 -33.45 -1.29
C GLN A 287 15.29 -33.81 -1.07
N SER A 288 16.16 -33.36 -1.97
CA SER A 288 17.60 -33.55 -1.81
C SER A 288 18.17 -32.85 -0.58
N LEU A 289 17.71 -31.65 -0.20
CA LEU A 289 18.12 -30.96 1.02
C LEU A 289 17.57 -31.67 2.27
N LEU A 290 16.29 -32.03 2.22
CA LEU A 290 15.57 -32.68 3.33
C LEU A 290 16.21 -34.03 3.70
N ALA A 291 16.74 -34.77 2.72
CA ALA A 291 17.47 -36.02 2.97
C ALA A 291 18.71 -35.85 3.88
N TYR A 292 19.26 -34.63 3.95
CA TYR A 292 20.41 -34.29 4.81
C TYR A 292 20.02 -33.37 5.98
N SER A 293 18.73 -33.22 6.27
CA SER A 293 18.21 -32.32 7.31
C SER A 293 17.24 -33.08 8.25
N PRO A 294 17.69 -34.12 8.97
CA PRO A 294 16.82 -35.02 9.75
C PRO A 294 16.15 -34.35 10.96
N HIS A 295 16.65 -33.17 11.37
CA HIS A 295 16.18 -32.42 12.54
C HIS A 295 15.26 -31.25 12.19
N LEU A 296 14.68 -31.23 10.99
CA LEU A 296 13.80 -30.15 10.57
C LEU A 296 12.51 -30.12 11.40
N GLU A 297 12.28 -29.00 12.09
CA GLU A 297 11.13 -28.75 12.97
C GLU A 297 10.13 -27.78 12.34
N ASP A 298 10.56 -26.87 11.48
CA ASP A 298 9.73 -25.81 10.90
C ASP A 298 9.99 -25.67 9.39
N ILE A 299 8.93 -25.78 8.60
CA ILE A 299 8.98 -25.59 7.16
C ILE A 299 7.89 -24.62 6.68
N VAL A 300 8.32 -23.61 5.92
CA VAL A 300 7.45 -22.60 5.32
C VAL A 300 7.66 -22.61 3.81
N LEU A 301 6.59 -22.89 3.06
CA LEU A 301 6.61 -22.97 1.60
C LEU A 301 5.57 -22.00 1.04
N ARG A 302 6.01 -20.90 0.42
CA ARG A 302 5.15 -19.89 -0.21
C ARG A 302 5.34 -19.90 -1.71
N ASP A 303 4.23 -20.09 -2.44
CA ASP A 303 4.15 -20.08 -3.91
C ASP A 303 5.01 -21.14 -4.61
N PHE A 304 5.53 -22.11 -3.84
CA PHE A 304 6.52 -23.09 -4.27
C PHE A 304 5.90 -24.36 -4.86
N LEU A 305 4.85 -24.91 -4.23
CA LEU A 305 4.29 -26.20 -4.60
C LEU A 305 3.30 -26.06 -5.77
N ILE A 306 3.45 -26.91 -6.80
CA ILE A 306 2.54 -26.95 -7.96
C ILE A 306 1.40 -27.95 -7.74
N THR A 307 1.70 -29.10 -7.13
CA THR A 307 0.77 -30.23 -7.01
C THR A 307 0.63 -30.68 -5.56
N GLU A 308 -0.54 -31.25 -5.24
CA GLU A 308 -0.79 -31.87 -3.94
C GLU A 308 0.21 -33.02 -3.68
N ASP A 309 0.57 -33.80 -4.69
CA ASP A 309 1.58 -34.88 -4.56
C ASP A 309 2.94 -34.38 -4.06
N GLY A 310 3.32 -33.15 -4.41
CA GLY A 310 4.51 -32.51 -3.87
C GLY A 310 4.43 -32.30 -2.35
N LEU A 311 3.29 -31.79 -1.87
CA LEU A 311 3.01 -31.64 -0.45
C LEU A 311 2.99 -33.01 0.26
N PHE A 312 2.37 -34.01 -0.35
CA PHE A 312 2.37 -35.38 0.14
C PHE A 312 3.77 -35.91 0.34
N SER A 313 4.64 -35.73 -0.65
CA SER A 313 6.02 -36.17 -0.53
C SER A 313 6.67 -35.53 0.70
N ILE A 314 6.51 -34.23 0.95
CA ILE A 314 7.09 -33.57 2.13
C ILE A 314 6.52 -34.11 3.44
N ILE A 315 5.20 -34.31 3.52
CA ILE A 315 4.51 -34.81 4.73
C ILE A 315 4.89 -36.27 5.04
N THR A 316 5.11 -37.08 4.00
CA THR A 316 5.37 -38.53 4.12
C THR A 316 6.85 -38.89 4.15
N THR A 317 7.74 -38.00 3.69
CA THR A 317 9.19 -38.21 3.71
C THR A 317 9.76 -37.97 5.12
N THR A 318 10.97 -38.48 5.34
CA THR A 318 11.77 -38.75 6.57
C THR A 318 11.67 -37.82 7.81
N ASN A 319 11.05 -36.64 7.74
CA ASN A 319 11.06 -35.65 8.82
C ASN A 319 9.84 -35.75 9.77
N LYS A 320 9.79 -36.85 10.53
CA LYS A 320 8.79 -37.05 11.60
C LYS A 320 8.91 -36.05 12.76
N HIS A 321 9.95 -35.20 12.75
CA HIS A 321 10.24 -34.19 13.76
C HIS A 321 9.55 -32.84 13.54
N LEU A 322 8.80 -32.68 12.44
CA LEU A 322 8.15 -31.42 12.11
C LEU A 322 7.14 -30.97 13.18
N LEU A 323 7.39 -29.81 13.78
CA LEU A 323 6.54 -29.11 14.73
C LEU A 323 5.58 -28.13 14.02
N ARG A 324 6.05 -27.48 12.95
CA ARG A 324 5.31 -26.44 12.22
C ARG A 324 5.36 -26.67 10.71
N LEU A 325 4.19 -26.58 10.08
CA LEU A 325 4.03 -26.68 8.63
C LEU A 325 3.22 -25.50 8.11
N THR A 326 3.85 -24.66 7.30
CA THR A 326 3.19 -23.54 6.61
C THR A 326 3.25 -23.72 5.11
N VAL A 327 2.11 -23.69 4.43
CA VAL A 327 2.01 -23.73 2.97
C VAL A 327 1.08 -22.63 2.48
N ALA A 328 1.57 -21.76 1.62
CA ALA A 328 0.77 -20.77 0.90
C ALA A 328 0.80 -21.08 -0.60
N ALA A 329 -0.37 -21.25 -1.20
CA ALA A 329 -0.53 -21.47 -2.62
C ALA A 329 -0.38 -20.16 -3.42
N ALA A 330 0.08 -20.27 -4.66
CA ALA A 330 0.14 -19.13 -5.56
C ALA A 330 -1.28 -18.59 -5.87
N PRO A 331 -1.44 -17.28 -6.10
CA PRO A 331 -2.72 -16.71 -6.50
C PRO A 331 -3.34 -17.44 -7.70
N GLY A 332 -4.60 -17.83 -7.59
CA GLY A 332 -5.34 -18.56 -8.64
C GLY A 332 -5.11 -20.08 -8.68
N GLN A 333 -4.22 -20.63 -7.85
CA GLN A 333 -4.00 -22.07 -7.77
C GLN A 333 -5.08 -22.75 -6.92
N THR A 334 -5.99 -23.50 -7.57
CA THR A 334 -7.05 -24.26 -6.88
C THR A 334 -6.64 -25.72 -6.65
N LYS A 335 -7.16 -26.36 -5.59
CA LYS A 335 -6.98 -27.80 -5.28
C LYS A 335 -5.54 -28.24 -5.00
N LEU A 336 -4.70 -27.34 -4.46
CA LEU A 336 -3.37 -27.72 -3.96
C LEU A 336 -3.46 -28.54 -2.67
N ILE A 337 -4.45 -28.21 -1.82
CA ILE A 337 -4.63 -28.81 -0.50
C ILE A 337 -6.04 -29.36 -0.43
N THR A 338 -6.19 -30.68 -0.55
CA THR A 338 -7.51 -31.34 -0.63
C THR A 338 -7.77 -32.23 0.60
N GLN A 339 -8.93 -32.90 0.60
CA GLN A 339 -9.27 -33.92 1.60
C GLN A 339 -8.14 -34.94 1.84
N ARG A 340 -7.40 -35.32 0.79
CA ARG A 340 -6.34 -36.32 0.86
C ARG A 340 -5.28 -35.88 1.87
N THR A 341 -4.84 -34.62 1.77
CA THR A 341 -3.82 -34.04 2.67
C THR A 341 -4.25 -34.14 4.14
N PHE A 342 -5.51 -33.80 4.43
CA PHE A 342 -6.05 -33.87 5.79
C PHE A 342 -6.28 -35.29 6.29
N ASP A 343 -6.65 -36.22 5.41
CA ASP A 343 -6.78 -37.65 5.76
C ASP A 343 -5.43 -38.24 6.20
N VAL A 344 -4.32 -37.88 5.54
CA VAL A 344 -2.97 -38.30 5.96
C VAL A 344 -2.50 -37.62 7.24
N LEU A 345 -2.96 -36.39 7.50
CA LEU A 345 -2.74 -35.74 8.77
C LEU A 345 -3.65 -36.29 9.88
N THR A 346 -4.71 -37.04 9.58
CA THR A 346 -5.58 -37.65 10.61
C THR A 346 -4.91 -38.89 11.23
N ARG A 347 -5.21 -39.22 12.50
CA ARG A 347 -4.75 -40.45 13.15
C ARG A 347 -5.21 -41.68 12.36
N GLN A 348 -4.27 -42.56 12.04
CA GLN A 348 -4.54 -43.80 11.29
C GLN A 348 -5.09 -44.89 12.22
N GLU A 349 -5.69 -45.95 11.65
CA GLU A 349 -6.35 -47.05 12.40
C GLU A 349 -5.45 -47.73 13.45
N GLN A 350 -4.13 -47.75 13.22
CA GLN A 350 -3.13 -48.30 14.15
C GLN A 350 -2.73 -47.34 15.28
N GLY A 351 -3.35 -46.15 15.38
CA GLY A 351 -3.03 -45.13 16.38
C GLY A 351 -1.83 -44.24 16.04
N ASN A 352 -1.21 -44.43 14.87
CA ASN A 352 -0.04 -43.69 14.42
C ASN A 352 -0.43 -42.39 13.69
N TYR A 353 0.42 -41.37 13.82
CA TYR A 353 0.36 -40.13 13.06
C TYR A 353 1.52 -40.06 12.06
N THR A 354 1.24 -39.58 10.84
CA THR A 354 2.28 -39.34 9.82
C THR A 354 3.31 -38.31 10.30
N LEU A 355 2.84 -37.23 10.95
CA LEU A 355 3.65 -36.20 11.59
C LEU A 355 3.34 -36.15 13.09
N PRO A 356 3.98 -36.99 13.93
CA PRO A 356 3.60 -37.16 15.33
C PRO A 356 3.89 -35.94 16.22
N LEU A 357 4.81 -35.05 15.83
CA LEU A 357 5.19 -33.89 16.64
C LEU A 357 4.48 -32.58 16.22
N LEU A 358 3.66 -32.58 15.17
CA LEU A 358 3.05 -31.37 14.60
C LEU A 358 2.17 -30.64 15.63
N GLU A 359 2.53 -29.40 15.95
CA GLU A 359 1.82 -28.51 16.88
C GLU A 359 1.15 -27.33 16.16
N GLU A 360 1.69 -26.85 15.03
CA GLU A 360 1.15 -25.71 14.28
C GLU A 360 1.00 -26.02 12.80
N LEU A 361 -0.19 -25.73 12.26
CA LEU A 361 -0.52 -25.94 10.86
C LEU A 361 -1.07 -24.64 10.27
N GLU A 362 -0.45 -24.14 9.20
CA GLU A 362 -0.91 -22.94 8.50
C GLU A 362 -1.02 -23.22 7.00
N PHE A 363 -2.23 -23.15 6.46
CA PHE A 363 -2.49 -23.29 5.03
C PHE A 363 -3.22 -22.06 4.49
N ARG A 364 -2.74 -21.50 3.39
CA ARG A 364 -3.36 -20.34 2.74
C ARG A 364 -3.53 -20.59 1.24
N GLY A 365 -4.74 -20.40 0.72
CA GLY A 365 -5.03 -20.53 -0.71
C GLY A 365 -5.02 -21.97 -1.24
N GLY A 366 -5.88 -22.25 -2.23
CA GLY A 366 -5.94 -23.56 -2.87
C GLY A 366 -6.51 -24.69 -2.01
N LEU A 367 -7.23 -24.38 -0.91
CA LEU A 367 -7.91 -25.34 -0.05
C LEU A 367 -9.27 -25.75 -0.63
N ASP A 368 -9.49 -27.06 -0.78
CA ASP A 368 -10.77 -27.66 -1.18
C ASP A 368 -11.07 -28.89 -0.30
N VAL A 369 -11.60 -28.65 0.91
CA VAL A 369 -11.75 -29.68 1.96
C VAL A 369 -13.12 -29.64 2.61
N PRO A 370 -13.86 -30.76 2.67
CA PRO A 370 -15.14 -30.81 3.37
C PRO A 370 -14.99 -30.66 4.90
N ASP A 371 -15.91 -29.93 5.54
CA ASP A 371 -15.97 -29.73 7.00
C ASP A 371 -15.75 -31.00 7.82
N LYS A 372 -16.39 -32.11 7.40
CA LYS A 372 -16.34 -33.40 8.09
C LYS A 372 -14.92 -33.97 8.17
N VAL A 373 -14.10 -33.71 7.15
CA VAL A 373 -12.70 -34.18 7.07
C VAL A 373 -11.84 -33.32 7.97
N LEU A 374 -12.02 -32.01 7.89
CA LEU A 374 -11.30 -31.05 8.71
C LEU A 374 -11.58 -31.23 10.22
N LEU A 375 -12.85 -31.37 10.61
CA LEU A 375 -13.25 -31.66 11.99
C LEU A 375 -12.61 -32.95 12.49
N ARG A 376 -12.67 -34.02 11.69
CA ARG A 376 -12.09 -35.32 12.06
C ARG A 376 -10.60 -35.21 12.33
N MET A 377 -9.87 -34.48 11.47
CA MET A 377 -8.44 -34.23 11.64
C MET A 377 -8.17 -33.45 12.93
N ILE A 378 -8.88 -32.33 13.16
CA ILE A 378 -8.72 -31.49 14.35
C ILE A 378 -9.03 -32.27 15.64
N GLU A 379 -10.14 -33.01 15.67
CA GLU A 379 -10.55 -33.79 16.84
C GLU A 379 -9.55 -34.88 17.17
N SER A 380 -9.08 -35.58 16.14
CA SER A 380 -8.04 -36.59 16.24
C SER A 380 -6.76 -36.00 16.83
N ARG A 381 -6.28 -34.88 16.29
CA ARG A 381 -4.99 -34.25 16.65
C ARG A 381 -5.00 -33.48 17.96
N THR A 382 -6.18 -33.17 18.49
CA THR A 382 -6.33 -32.51 19.81
C THR A 382 -6.65 -33.51 20.91
N SER A 383 -7.02 -34.75 20.58
CA SER A 383 -7.31 -35.80 21.58
C SER A 383 -6.02 -36.43 22.12
N LEU A 384 -5.97 -36.65 23.43
CA LEU A 384 -4.98 -37.55 24.03
C LEU A 384 -5.28 -38.98 23.55
N PRO A 385 -4.28 -39.81 23.21
CA PRO A 385 -4.53 -41.20 22.86
C PRO A 385 -5.11 -41.96 24.07
N ASP A 386 -6.35 -42.44 23.95
CA ASP A 386 -6.97 -43.26 25.00
C ASP A 386 -6.15 -44.52 25.29
N GLY A 387 -5.83 -44.76 26.57
CA GLY A 387 -5.35 -46.06 27.05
C GLY A 387 -3.85 -46.37 26.95
N MET A 388 -2.97 -45.45 26.54
CA MET A 388 -1.52 -45.68 26.57
C MET A 388 -0.82 -44.87 27.66
N GLY A 389 -0.37 -45.56 28.72
CA GLY A 389 0.50 -44.99 29.73
C GLY A 389 1.87 -44.56 29.16
N PHE A 390 2.33 -43.36 29.53
CA PHE A 390 3.71 -42.84 29.56
C PHE A 390 4.70 -43.12 28.40
N ARG A 391 4.29 -43.67 27.24
CA ARG A 391 5.20 -43.98 26.11
C ARG A 391 4.82 -43.37 24.75
N SER A 392 3.82 -42.48 24.68
CA SER A 392 3.52 -41.73 23.46
C SER A 392 4.41 -40.49 23.35
N HIS A 393 5.25 -40.42 22.31
CA HIS A 393 6.03 -39.22 21.96
C HIS A 393 5.23 -38.23 21.09
N ALA A 394 3.96 -38.53 20.78
CA ALA A 394 3.13 -37.69 19.91
C ALA A 394 2.63 -36.44 20.66
N ARG A 395 2.72 -35.28 20.00
CA ARG A 395 2.23 -33.99 20.51
C ARG A 395 0.85 -33.67 19.96
N THR A 396 0.11 -32.84 20.68
CA THR A 396 -1.21 -32.36 20.26
C THR A 396 -1.10 -31.08 19.45
N LEU A 397 -2.02 -30.89 18.51
CA LEU A 397 -2.12 -29.66 17.72
C LEU A 397 -2.52 -28.49 18.62
N LYS A 398 -1.70 -27.44 18.64
CA LYS A 398 -1.88 -26.21 19.43
C LYS A 398 -2.45 -25.06 18.61
N SER A 399 -2.11 -24.99 17.33
CA SER A 399 -2.54 -23.91 16.44
C SER A 399 -2.93 -24.44 15.06
N ILE A 400 -4.01 -23.91 14.50
CA ILE A 400 -4.40 -24.13 13.11
C ILE A 400 -4.85 -22.81 12.49
N CYS A 401 -4.29 -22.46 11.34
CA CYS A 401 -4.64 -21.27 10.57
C CYS A 401 -4.99 -21.68 9.13
N LEU A 402 -6.24 -21.54 8.71
CA LEU A 402 -6.65 -21.82 7.33
C LEU A 402 -7.30 -20.58 6.73
N ASP A 403 -6.65 -19.98 5.74
CA ASP A 403 -7.10 -18.76 5.05
C ASP A 403 -7.35 -19.00 3.56
N ASP A 404 -8.10 -18.08 2.95
CA ASP A 404 -8.54 -18.13 1.55
C ASP A 404 -9.31 -19.42 1.19
N CYS A 405 -10.14 -19.86 2.13
CA CYS A 405 -11.03 -21.02 2.00
C CYS A 405 -12.46 -20.72 2.42
N LYS A 406 -13.41 -21.52 1.96
CA LYS A 406 -14.83 -21.38 2.31
C LYS A 406 -15.01 -21.59 3.83
N PRO A 407 -15.76 -20.71 4.53
CA PRO A 407 -16.11 -20.95 5.92
C PRO A 407 -16.85 -22.27 6.14
N MET A 408 -16.58 -22.91 7.27
CA MET A 408 -17.30 -24.11 7.69
C MET A 408 -18.76 -23.77 8.03
N ALA A 409 -19.63 -24.77 7.98
CA ALA A 409 -20.99 -24.66 8.50
C ALA A 409 -20.96 -24.28 10.00
N GLU A 410 -21.95 -23.52 10.44
CA GLU A 410 -22.03 -22.97 11.81
C GLU A 410 -21.93 -24.06 12.88
N ALA A 411 -22.59 -25.21 12.68
CA ALA A 411 -22.49 -26.36 13.58
C ALA A 411 -21.05 -26.90 13.71
N SER A 412 -20.28 -26.85 12.62
CA SER A 412 -18.87 -27.23 12.61
C SER A 412 -18.00 -26.19 13.33
N ILE A 413 -18.26 -24.90 13.11
CA ILE A 413 -17.56 -23.79 13.82
C ILE A 413 -17.75 -23.91 15.33
N PHE A 414 -19.00 -24.09 15.80
CA PHE A 414 -19.28 -24.31 17.22
C PHE A 414 -18.51 -25.51 17.80
N ARG A 415 -18.33 -26.56 16.99
CA ARG A 415 -17.57 -27.75 17.39
C ARG A 415 -16.08 -27.45 17.50
N VAL A 416 -15.50 -26.69 16.56
CA VAL A 416 -14.11 -26.19 16.65
C VAL A 416 -13.92 -25.28 17.87
N GLU A 417 -14.82 -24.33 18.11
CA GLU A 417 -14.77 -23.44 19.30
C GLU A 417 -14.87 -24.21 20.62
N SER A 418 -15.70 -25.27 20.66
CA SER A 418 -15.75 -26.19 21.79
C SER A 418 -14.40 -26.88 22.01
N ILE A 419 -13.73 -27.32 20.93
CA ILE A 419 -12.38 -27.89 21.00
C ILE A 419 -11.36 -26.85 21.49
N CYS A 420 -11.40 -25.62 20.98
CA CYS A 420 -10.56 -24.51 21.44
C CYS A 420 -10.70 -24.28 22.96
N ARG A 421 -11.94 -24.19 23.46
CA ARG A 421 -12.20 -24.00 24.90
C ARG A 421 -11.77 -25.18 25.76
N LYS A 422 -12.04 -26.41 25.31
CA LYS A 422 -11.79 -27.63 26.11
C LYS A 422 -10.34 -28.11 26.06
N ARG A 423 -9.64 -27.86 24.95
CA ARG A 423 -8.34 -28.46 24.64
C ARG A 423 -7.24 -27.43 24.34
N GLY A 424 -7.53 -26.13 24.42
CA GLY A 424 -6.53 -25.06 24.27
C GLY A 424 -6.04 -24.82 22.84
N LEU A 425 -6.71 -25.37 21.83
CA LEU A 425 -6.40 -25.13 20.41
C LEU A 425 -6.66 -23.66 20.05
N LYS A 426 -5.73 -23.02 19.35
CA LYS A 426 -5.93 -21.72 18.69
C LYS A 426 -6.30 -21.96 17.23
N ALA A 427 -7.54 -21.64 16.85
CA ALA A 427 -7.97 -21.68 15.46
C ALA A 427 -8.06 -20.24 14.91
N LYS A 428 -7.56 -20.01 13.69
CA LYS A 428 -7.57 -18.70 13.01
C LYS A 428 -7.83 -18.84 11.51
N GLY A 429 -8.38 -17.80 10.90
CA GLY A 429 -8.52 -17.70 9.44
C GLY A 429 -9.95 -17.96 8.92
N THR A 430 -10.14 -17.79 7.61
CA THR A 430 -11.46 -17.73 6.96
C THR A 430 -12.36 -18.94 7.21
N PHE A 431 -11.81 -20.12 7.52
CA PHE A 431 -12.59 -21.34 7.74
C PHE A 431 -13.47 -21.31 9.01
N ILE A 432 -13.07 -20.54 10.02
CA ILE A 432 -13.85 -20.32 11.26
C ILE A 432 -14.49 -18.93 11.30
N SER A 433 -14.33 -18.14 10.24
CA SER A 433 -15.04 -16.87 10.11
C SER A 433 -16.53 -17.17 10.06
N ARG A 434 -17.28 -16.60 10.99
CA ARG A 434 -18.73 -16.66 10.95
C ARG A 434 -19.20 -15.70 9.87
N ASN A 435 -19.25 -16.18 8.63
CA ASN A 435 -20.03 -15.51 7.61
C ASN A 435 -21.50 -15.71 7.98
N GLN A 436 -22.07 -14.79 8.76
CA GLN A 436 -23.51 -14.66 8.74
C GLN A 436 -23.88 -14.14 7.36
N VAL A 437 -24.70 -14.90 6.66
CA VAL A 437 -25.32 -14.46 5.41
C VAL A 437 -26.29 -13.35 5.79
N SER A 438 -25.97 -12.11 5.46
CA SER A 438 -26.89 -10.99 5.66
C SER A 438 -27.78 -10.90 4.43
N ALA A 439 -29.10 -10.83 4.62
CA ALA A 439 -30.06 -10.77 3.54
C ALA A 439 -30.88 -9.48 3.67
N SER A 440 -30.80 -8.63 2.65
CA SER A 440 -31.62 -7.42 2.55
C SER A 440 -32.68 -7.63 1.48
N THR A 441 -33.94 -7.34 1.81
CA THR A 441 -35.05 -7.50 0.86
C THR A 441 -35.38 -6.17 0.20
N VAL A 442 -35.15 -6.08 -1.11
CA VAL A 442 -35.46 -4.91 -1.92
C VAL A 442 -36.87 -5.06 -2.47
N ALA A 443 -37.76 -4.13 -2.13
CA ALA A 443 -39.13 -4.09 -2.65
C ALA A 443 -39.16 -3.54 -4.07
N THR A 444 -39.78 -4.24 -5.02
CA THR A 444 -39.66 -3.92 -6.46
C THR A 444 -40.91 -3.33 -7.10
N GLY A 445 -41.95 -3.01 -6.31
CA GLY A 445 -43.23 -2.51 -6.80
C GLY A 445 -44.05 -3.63 -7.44
N VAL A 446 -45.33 -3.73 -7.06
CA VAL A 446 -46.28 -4.84 -7.37
C VAL A 446 -45.82 -6.20 -6.83
N ARG A 447 -45.91 -6.40 -5.51
CA ARG A 447 -45.91 -7.71 -4.80
C ARG A 447 -44.76 -8.70 -5.09
N THR A 448 -43.70 -8.29 -5.78
CA THR A 448 -42.45 -9.04 -5.89
C THR A 448 -41.37 -8.40 -5.01
N PHE A 449 -40.58 -9.25 -4.37
CA PHE A 449 -39.46 -8.86 -3.53
C PHE A 449 -38.23 -9.61 -4.04
N ALA A 450 -37.13 -8.90 -4.27
CA ALA A 450 -35.85 -9.54 -4.52
C ALA A 450 -35.00 -9.48 -3.25
N THR A 451 -34.42 -10.62 -2.88
CA THR A 451 -33.47 -10.67 -1.77
C THR A 451 -32.06 -10.50 -2.32
N VAL A 452 -31.34 -9.51 -1.78
CA VAL A 452 -29.91 -9.30 -2.01
C VAL A 452 -29.16 -9.92 -0.83
N THR A 453 -28.31 -10.89 -1.14
CA THR A 453 -27.56 -11.64 -0.13
C THR A 453 -26.12 -11.13 -0.06
N GLY A 454 -25.72 -10.56 1.08
CA GLY A 454 -24.37 -10.05 1.36
C GLY A 454 -23.60 -10.89 2.38
N ILE A 455 -22.43 -10.38 2.77
CA ILE A 455 -21.54 -10.96 3.79
C ILE A 455 -21.67 -10.14 5.08
N SER A 456 -21.84 -10.78 6.22
CA SER A 456 -21.63 -10.13 7.51
C SER A 456 -20.16 -10.24 7.93
N SER A 457 -19.55 -9.10 8.26
CA SER A 457 -18.14 -8.96 8.63
C SER A 457 -18.05 -8.16 9.92
N GLY A 458 -17.92 -8.86 11.05
CA GLY A 458 -17.79 -8.22 12.36
C GLY A 458 -18.98 -7.33 12.73
N SER A 459 -18.78 -6.01 12.69
CA SER A 459 -19.80 -5.01 13.07
C SER A 459 -20.60 -4.47 11.87
N VAL A 460 -20.31 -4.94 10.66
CA VAL A 460 -20.92 -4.48 9.41
C VAL A 460 -21.49 -5.62 8.58
N ASN A 461 -22.40 -5.28 7.67
CA ASN A 461 -22.89 -6.12 6.59
C ASN A 461 -22.50 -5.49 5.26
N GLU A 462 -21.86 -6.26 4.39
CA GLU A 462 -21.34 -5.86 3.09
C GLU A 462 -22.15 -6.50 1.96
N PHE A 463 -22.66 -5.68 1.06
CA PHE A 463 -23.36 -6.09 -0.15
C PHE A 463 -22.59 -5.52 -1.35
N LEU A 464 -21.77 -6.37 -1.97
CA LEU A 464 -20.77 -5.98 -2.96
C LEU A 464 -21.21 -6.41 -4.36
N GLY A 465 -21.03 -5.53 -5.36
CA GLY A 465 -21.30 -5.83 -6.77
C GLY A 465 -22.78 -5.82 -7.16
N ILE A 466 -23.60 -4.98 -6.53
CA ILE A 466 -25.01 -4.81 -6.89
C ILE A 466 -25.13 -4.05 -8.21
N PRO A 467 -25.67 -4.64 -9.30
CA PRO A 467 -25.82 -3.93 -10.56
C PRO A 467 -26.89 -2.85 -10.43
N PHE A 468 -26.61 -1.60 -10.83
CA PHE A 468 -27.56 -0.49 -10.75
C PHE A 468 -28.11 -0.07 -12.12
N ALA A 469 -27.46 -0.49 -13.21
CA ALA A 469 -27.83 -0.20 -14.59
C ALA A 469 -27.77 -1.47 -15.45
N GLN A 470 -28.38 -1.42 -16.62
CA GLN A 470 -28.14 -2.43 -17.67
C GLN A 470 -26.66 -2.39 -18.08
N SER A 471 -26.11 -3.55 -18.43
CA SER A 471 -24.74 -3.68 -18.89
C SER A 471 -24.48 -2.76 -20.10
N PRO A 472 -23.50 -1.83 -20.05
CA PRO A 472 -23.24 -0.88 -21.14
C PRO A 472 -22.40 -1.53 -22.26
N THR A 473 -22.84 -2.71 -22.71
CA THR A 473 -22.17 -3.54 -23.72
C THR A 473 -23.00 -3.62 -25.00
N GLY A 474 -22.36 -4.04 -26.09
CA GLY A 474 -23.04 -4.18 -27.39
C GLY A 474 -23.68 -2.85 -27.83
N ASN A 475 -25.00 -2.87 -28.07
CA ASN A 475 -25.75 -1.68 -28.52
C ASN A 475 -25.92 -0.61 -27.42
N LEU A 476 -25.59 -0.93 -26.16
CA LEU A 476 -25.60 0.04 -25.04
C LEU A 476 -24.22 0.65 -24.80
N ARG A 477 -23.20 0.23 -25.56
CA ARG A 477 -21.89 0.88 -25.54
C ARG A 477 -22.02 2.31 -26.05
N PHE A 478 -21.36 3.25 -25.36
CA PHE A 478 -21.42 4.70 -25.65
C PHE A 478 -22.85 5.29 -25.64
N GLN A 479 -23.78 4.66 -24.94
CA GLN A 479 -25.13 5.18 -24.71
C GLN A 479 -25.31 5.66 -23.27
N LEU A 480 -26.30 6.51 -23.04
CA LEU A 480 -26.75 6.87 -21.69
C LEU A 480 -27.07 5.60 -20.88
N PRO A 481 -26.71 5.55 -19.60
CA PRO A 481 -26.95 4.37 -18.79
C PRO A 481 -28.46 4.16 -18.60
N GLN A 482 -28.90 2.92 -18.77
CA GLN A 482 -30.30 2.57 -18.62
C GLN A 482 -30.54 1.93 -17.25
N ALA A 483 -31.53 2.44 -16.53
CA ALA A 483 -31.95 1.83 -15.27
C ALA A 483 -32.31 0.35 -15.48
N LEU A 484 -31.96 -0.49 -14.52
CA LEU A 484 -32.49 -1.85 -14.49
C LEU A 484 -34.01 -1.81 -14.30
N LEU A 485 -34.69 -2.75 -14.95
CA LEU A 485 -36.03 -3.14 -14.51
C LEU A 485 -35.96 -3.54 -13.03
N PRO A 486 -37.04 -3.38 -12.26
CA PRO A 486 -37.06 -3.80 -10.88
C PRO A 486 -36.55 -5.24 -10.73
N TYR A 487 -35.80 -5.53 -9.68
CA TYR A 487 -35.22 -6.86 -9.48
C TYR A 487 -36.32 -7.92 -9.39
N ASN A 488 -36.30 -8.86 -10.33
CA ASN A 488 -37.31 -9.91 -10.45
C ASN A 488 -36.84 -11.24 -9.82
N ALA A 489 -35.57 -11.33 -9.44
CA ALA A 489 -34.98 -12.50 -8.80
C ALA A 489 -33.97 -12.09 -7.72
N SER A 490 -33.90 -12.87 -6.65
CA SER A 490 -32.89 -12.74 -5.60
C SER A 490 -31.50 -13.11 -6.13
N PHE A 491 -30.45 -12.41 -5.68
CA PHE A 491 -29.08 -12.63 -6.12
C PHE A 491 -28.06 -12.42 -4.98
N SER A 492 -26.84 -12.90 -5.20
CA SER A 492 -25.73 -12.79 -4.26
C SER A 492 -24.87 -11.57 -4.59
N ALA A 493 -24.58 -10.74 -3.59
CA ALA A 493 -23.76 -9.54 -3.64
C ALA A 493 -22.63 -9.68 -2.59
N ILE A 494 -21.72 -10.63 -2.81
CA ILE A 494 -20.68 -11.02 -1.85
C ILE A 494 -19.26 -10.75 -2.35
N THR A 495 -19.13 -10.21 -3.56
CA THR A 495 -17.86 -9.89 -4.20
C THR A 495 -18.02 -8.60 -4.97
N TYR A 496 -17.00 -7.75 -4.96
CA TYR A 496 -16.99 -6.55 -5.80
C TYR A 496 -17.26 -6.92 -7.27
N GLY A 497 -18.06 -6.09 -7.94
CA GLY A 497 -18.17 -6.14 -9.39
C GLY A 497 -16.84 -5.79 -10.06
N PRO A 498 -16.64 -6.14 -11.33
CA PRO A 498 -15.42 -5.75 -12.04
C PRO A 498 -15.33 -4.22 -12.12
N ALA A 499 -14.10 -3.70 -12.12
CA ALA A 499 -13.88 -2.29 -12.42
C ALA A 499 -14.27 -2.00 -13.88
N CYS A 500 -14.62 -0.74 -14.18
CA CYS A 500 -14.81 -0.33 -15.56
C CYS A 500 -13.48 -0.41 -16.34
N PRO A 501 -13.50 -0.43 -17.69
CA PRO A 501 -12.27 -0.53 -18.47
C PRO A 501 -11.28 0.56 -18.05
N GLN A 502 -10.03 0.15 -17.77
CA GLN A 502 -9.01 0.99 -17.14
C GLN A 502 -8.03 1.51 -18.19
N GLN A 503 -7.55 2.74 -18.02
CA GLN A 503 -6.44 3.31 -18.76
C GLN A 503 -5.29 3.62 -17.79
N ALA A 504 -4.12 3.00 -17.99
CA ALA A 504 -3.00 3.17 -17.08
C ALA A 504 -2.38 4.57 -17.21
N ILE A 505 -2.37 5.32 -16.11
CA ILE A 505 -1.68 6.60 -16.00
C ILE A 505 -0.15 6.34 -16.01
N ARG A 506 0.64 7.14 -16.75
CA ARG A 506 2.11 6.93 -16.83
C ARG A 506 2.87 8.22 -16.58
N PHE A 507 3.72 8.24 -15.53
CA PHE A 507 4.69 9.32 -15.30
C PHE A 507 6.11 8.90 -15.67
N LEU A 508 6.95 9.87 -16.02
CA LEU A 508 8.38 9.67 -16.18
C LEU A 508 9.01 9.62 -14.79
N ILE A 509 9.49 8.45 -14.38
CA ILE A 509 10.21 8.28 -13.13
C ILE A 509 11.71 8.43 -13.39
N MET A 510 12.33 9.44 -12.75
CA MET A 510 13.77 9.62 -12.78
C MET A 510 14.47 8.55 -11.94
N SER A 511 15.64 8.11 -12.37
CA SER A 511 16.55 7.32 -11.55
C SER A 511 17.06 8.14 -10.36
N GLY A 512 17.19 7.52 -9.18
CA GLY A 512 17.78 8.17 -8.00
C GLY A 512 16.77 8.86 -7.07
N LEU A 513 15.46 8.68 -7.28
CA LEU A 513 14.46 9.14 -6.32
C LEU A 513 14.57 8.37 -4.98
N PRO A 514 14.36 9.04 -3.83
CA PRO A 514 14.27 8.40 -2.52
C PRO A 514 13.25 7.29 -2.52
N ALA A 515 13.53 6.22 -1.75
CA ALA A 515 12.68 5.04 -1.69
C ALA A 515 11.24 5.36 -1.26
N GLU A 516 11.05 6.32 -0.35
CA GLU A 516 9.72 6.77 0.07
C GLU A 516 8.94 7.41 -1.07
N THR A 517 9.55 8.34 -1.81
CA THR A 517 8.95 8.95 -3.01
C THR A 517 8.63 7.88 -4.05
N LEU A 518 9.55 6.94 -4.28
CA LEU A 518 9.35 5.86 -5.26
C LEU A 518 8.21 4.91 -4.85
N ASP A 519 8.07 4.60 -3.56
CA ASP A 519 6.99 3.76 -3.04
C ASP A 519 5.61 4.40 -3.27
N TYR A 520 5.46 5.70 -3.01
CA TYR A 520 4.22 6.43 -3.33
C TYR A 520 3.96 6.50 -4.83
N LEU A 521 4.97 6.87 -5.63
CA LEU A 521 4.84 6.94 -7.09
C LEU A 521 4.42 5.58 -7.67
N THR A 522 5.07 4.48 -7.27
CA THR A 522 4.75 3.15 -7.81
C THR A 522 3.37 2.63 -7.40
N LYS A 523 2.92 2.94 -6.18
CA LYS A 523 1.59 2.57 -5.69
C LYS A 523 0.46 3.41 -6.28
N THR A 524 0.72 4.69 -6.59
CA THR A 524 -0.30 5.63 -7.09
C THR A 524 -0.38 5.66 -8.61
N ILE A 525 0.70 5.38 -9.35
CA ILE A 525 0.77 5.71 -10.79
C ILE A 525 0.53 4.49 -11.69
N TYR A 526 0.86 3.27 -11.26
CA TYR A 526 0.84 2.11 -12.16
C TYR A 526 -0.25 1.07 -11.85
N SER A 527 -1.15 1.35 -10.91
CA SER A 527 -2.16 0.38 -10.49
C SER A 527 -3.46 0.52 -11.29
N VAL A 528 -3.60 -0.25 -12.38
CA VAL A 528 -4.92 -0.50 -12.96
C VAL A 528 -5.69 -1.51 -12.10
N VAL A 529 -7.00 -1.30 -11.94
CA VAL A 529 -7.84 -2.21 -11.16
C VAL A 529 -8.23 -3.42 -11.99
N THR A 530 -8.02 -4.63 -11.44
CA THR A 530 -8.40 -5.89 -12.08
C THR A 530 -9.22 -6.78 -11.13
N PRO A 531 -10.19 -7.57 -11.64
CA PRO A 531 -10.62 -7.65 -13.04
C PRO A 531 -11.35 -6.39 -13.49
N SER A 532 -11.21 -6.04 -14.78
CA SER A 532 -11.97 -4.98 -15.42
C SER A 532 -12.80 -5.50 -16.60
N ALA A 533 -13.97 -4.91 -16.80
CA ALA A 533 -14.91 -5.28 -17.85
C ALA A 533 -15.82 -4.09 -18.21
N GLU A 534 -16.43 -4.10 -19.40
CA GLU A 534 -17.49 -3.11 -19.73
C GLU A 534 -18.74 -3.31 -18.88
N ASP A 535 -19.05 -4.57 -18.50
CA ASP A 535 -20.13 -4.89 -17.58
C ASP A 535 -19.75 -4.55 -16.13
N CYS A 536 -19.64 -3.26 -15.84
CA CYS A 536 -19.05 -2.74 -14.60
C CYS A 536 -19.97 -1.84 -13.77
N LEU A 537 -21.20 -1.53 -14.24
CA LEU A 537 -22.13 -0.59 -13.58
C LEU A 537 -22.78 -1.21 -12.34
N THR A 538 -21.94 -1.42 -11.34
CA THR A 538 -22.26 -1.98 -10.03
C THR A 538 -21.92 -1.01 -8.91
N LEU A 539 -22.62 -1.12 -7.79
CA LEU A 539 -22.34 -0.42 -6.55
C LEU A 539 -22.26 -1.38 -5.38
N ASN A 540 -21.72 -0.89 -4.27
CA ASN A 540 -21.57 -1.64 -3.02
C ASN A 540 -22.26 -0.88 -1.89
N VAL A 541 -22.86 -1.61 -0.96
CA VAL A 541 -23.46 -1.06 0.27
C VAL A 541 -22.79 -1.72 1.46
N VAL A 542 -22.26 -0.92 2.38
CA VAL A 542 -21.77 -1.37 3.68
C VAL A 542 -22.65 -0.73 4.75
N ALA A 543 -23.41 -1.57 5.44
CA ALA A 543 -24.37 -1.17 6.46
C ALA A 543 -23.95 -1.71 7.83
N LEU A 544 -24.53 -1.16 8.90
CA LEU A 544 -24.31 -1.70 10.24
C LEU A 544 -24.93 -3.09 10.36
N ALA A 545 -24.30 -4.01 11.10
CA ALA A 545 -24.75 -5.40 11.20
C ALA A 545 -26.21 -5.54 11.71
N GLY A 546 -26.65 -4.62 12.57
CA GLY A 546 -28.01 -4.58 13.13
C GLY A 546 -28.99 -3.64 12.42
N ALA A 547 -28.62 -3.06 11.27
CA ALA A 547 -29.51 -2.16 10.53
C ALA A 547 -30.73 -2.91 10.00
N THR A 548 -31.90 -2.31 10.16
CA THR A 548 -33.19 -2.77 9.63
C THR A 548 -33.74 -1.71 8.68
N PRO A 549 -34.72 -2.04 7.80
CA PRO A 549 -35.33 -1.05 6.92
C PRO A 549 -35.92 0.19 7.61
N ASP A 550 -36.25 0.09 8.90
CA ASP A 550 -36.78 1.19 9.71
C ASP A 550 -35.69 2.03 10.41
N SER A 551 -34.41 1.69 10.25
CA SER A 551 -33.30 2.32 11.00
C SER A 551 -33.00 3.76 10.60
N LYS A 552 -33.34 4.17 9.36
CA LYS A 552 -33.19 5.55 8.85
C LYS A 552 -31.80 6.16 9.11
N ILE A 553 -30.77 5.46 8.64
CA ILE A 553 -29.36 5.83 8.87
C ILE A 553 -28.86 6.76 7.76
N PRO A 554 -28.15 7.86 8.08
CA PRO A 554 -27.49 8.72 7.10
C PRO A 554 -26.58 7.95 6.14
N ILE A 555 -26.48 8.39 4.88
CA ILE A 555 -25.67 7.74 3.86
C ILE A 555 -24.50 8.61 3.43
N VAL A 556 -23.32 8.01 3.34
CA VAL A 556 -22.18 8.56 2.60
C VAL A 556 -22.02 7.81 1.28
N ALA A 557 -22.17 8.53 0.17
CA ALA A 557 -22.10 7.98 -1.18
C ALA A 557 -20.77 8.38 -1.85
N TRP A 558 -19.84 7.43 -1.94
CA TRP A 558 -18.49 7.57 -2.45
C TRP A 558 -18.39 7.46 -3.97
N ILE A 559 -17.71 8.43 -4.57
CA ILE A 559 -17.30 8.49 -5.98
C ILE A 559 -15.77 8.55 -6.02
N TYR A 560 -15.13 7.50 -6.54
CA TYR A 560 -13.66 7.41 -6.57
C TYR A 560 -12.99 8.35 -7.58
N GLY A 561 -11.72 8.67 -7.31
CA GLY A 561 -10.83 9.49 -8.13
C GLY A 561 -10.06 8.71 -9.18
N ASP A 562 -8.87 9.22 -9.56
CA ASP A 562 -7.93 8.65 -10.56
C ASP A 562 -8.11 9.14 -12.01
N GLY A 563 -8.36 10.45 -12.14
CA GLY A 563 -8.15 11.19 -13.39
C GLY A 563 -9.21 10.98 -14.48
N PHE A 564 -10.35 10.38 -14.14
CA PHE A 564 -11.38 9.90 -15.10
C PHE A 564 -10.89 8.79 -16.04
N GLU A 565 -9.70 8.22 -15.80
CA GLU A 565 -9.01 7.27 -16.68
C GLU A 565 -8.98 5.86 -16.10
N ALA A 566 -8.78 5.78 -14.78
CA ALA A 566 -8.69 4.54 -14.02
C ALA A 566 -9.48 4.65 -12.70
N GLY A 567 -9.39 3.60 -11.88
CA GLY A 567 -10.01 3.53 -10.57
C GLY A 567 -11.15 2.53 -10.51
N GLY A 568 -11.47 2.08 -9.30
CA GLY A 568 -12.58 1.16 -9.04
C GLY A 568 -12.94 1.09 -7.57
N THR A 569 -14.20 0.76 -7.29
CA THR A 569 -14.71 0.70 -5.91
C THR A 569 -13.99 -0.31 -5.01
N SER A 570 -13.41 -1.38 -5.58
CA SER A 570 -12.70 -2.43 -4.83
C SER A 570 -11.39 -1.97 -4.17
N GLN A 571 -10.88 -0.78 -4.52
CA GLN A 571 -9.71 -0.18 -3.87
C GLN A 571 -10.04 0.46 -2.52
N TYR A 572 -11.33 0.65 -2.21
CA TYR A 572 -11.79 1.46 -1.08
C TYR A 572 -12.68 0.63 -0.16
N ASP A 573 -12.11 0.16 0.95
CA ASP A 573 -12.82 -0.61 1.95
C ASP A 573 -13.77 0.28 2.77
N GLY A 574 -15.07 0.18 2.45
CA GLY A 574 -16.14 0.92 3.12
C GLY A 574 -16.36 0.52 4.59
N SER A 575 -15.92 -0.67 5.01
CA SER A 575 -16.06 -1.12 6.40
C SER A 575 -15.35 -0.17 7.36
N ILE A 576 -14.19 0.35 6.96
CA ILE A 576 -13.39 1.30 7.75
C ILE A 576 -14.18 2.56 8.10
N ILE A 577 -14.99 3.06 7.15
CA ILE A 577 -15.81 4.27 7.34
C ILE A 577 -16.99 3.98 8.27
N VAL A 578 -17.67 2.85 8.07
CA VAL A 578 -18.83 2.46 8.88
C VAL A 578 -18.40 2.10 10.31
N GLU A 579 -17.31 1.37 10.49
CA GLU A 579 -16.72 1.08 11.81
C GLU A 579 -16.32 2.35 12.55
N LYS A 580 -15.77 3.34 11.80
CA LYS A 580 -15.47 4.64 12.39
C LYS A 580 -16.73 5.35 12.87
N ALA A 581 -17.78 5.37 12.06
CA ALA A 581 -19.10 5.92 12.40
C ALA A 581 -19.67 5.27 13.68
N ILE A 582 -19.62 3.93 13.75
CA ILE A 582 -20.02 3.15 14.94
C ILE A 582 -19.21 3.57 16.17
N SER A 583 -17.87 3.65 16.05
CA SER A 583 -16.99 3.98 17.18
C SER A 583 -17.24 5.38 17.77
N LEU A 584 -17.79 6.29 16.97
CA LEU A 584 -18.10 7.67 17.36
C LEU A 584 -19.55 7.86 17.79
N GLY A 585 -20.39 6.81 17.74
CA GLY A 585 -21.81 6.89 18.06
C GLY A 585 -22.64 7.73 17.07
N VAL A 586 -22.15 7.88 15.83
CA VAL A 586 -22.80 8.62 14.74
C VAL A 586 -22.94 7.68 13.54
N PRO A 587 -23.91 6.75 13.55
CA PRO A 587 -23.98 5.66 12.57
C PRO A 587 -24.17 6.22 11.15
N ALA A 588 -23.48 5.61 10.19
CA ALA A 588 -23.57 5.94 8.77
C ALA A 588 -23.53 4.67 7.91
N ILE A 589 -24.26 4.67 6.79
CA ILE A 589 -24.15 3.65 5.74
C ILE A 589 -23.22 4.18 4.66
N TYR A 590 -22.32 3.33 4.19
CA TYR A 590 -21.42 3.64 3.09
C TYR A 590 -21.93 3.01 1.80
N VAL A 591 -21.97 3.80 0.72
CA VAL A 591 -22.28 3.33 -0.63
C VAL A 591 -21.15 3.76 -1.56
N SER A 592 -20.63 2.85 -2.39
CA SER A 592 -19.62 3.20 -3.41
C SER A 592 -20.08 2.73 -4.78
N MET A 593 -19.88 3.52 -5.83
CA MET A 593 -20.37 3.22 -7.19
C MET A 593 -19.26 3.22 -8.24
N ASN A 594 -19.29 2.23 -9.13
CA ASN A 594 -18.53 2.29 -10.38
C ASN A 594 -19.19 3.24 -11.37
N TYR A 595 -18.36 3.86 -12.22
CA TYR A 595 -18.78 4.68 -13.34
C TYR A 595 -17.82 4.48 -14.51
N ARG A 596 -18.30 4.64 -15.74
CA ARG A 596 -17.44 4.50 -16.94
C ARG A 596 -16.37 5.58 -16.96
N LEU A 597 -15.18 5.19 -17.41
CA LEU A 597 -13.94 5.97 -17.45
C LEU A 597 -13.43 6.08 -18.88
N ASN A 598 -12.38 6.88 -19.11
CA ASN A 598 -11.69 7.10 -20.38
C ASN A 598 -12.68 7.31 -21.55
N ALA A 599 -12.39 6.79 -22.75
CA ALA A 599 -13.30 6.86 -23.89
C ALA A 599 -14.68 6.22 -23.60
N PHE A 600 -14.80 5.24 -22.71
CA PHE A 600 -16.12 4.65 -22.38
C PHE A 600 -17.04 5.61 -21.61
N GLY A 601 -16.47 6.55 -20.85
CA GLY A 601 -17.20 7.48 -19.99
C GLY A 601 -17.18 8.94 -20.44
N PHE A 602 -16.14 9.35 -21.15
CA PHE A 602 -15.80 10.76 -21.40
C PHE A 602 -15.30 11.00 -22.83
N LEU A 603 -15.79 10.22 -23.80
CA LEU A 603 -15.61 10.55 -25.20
C LEU A 603 -16.27 11.91 -25.49
N ALA A 604 -15.60 12.75 -26.29
CA ALA A 604 -16.04 14.11 -26.55
C ALA A 604 -15.73 14.49 -28.01
N SER A 605 -16.74 14.92 -28.75
CA SER A 605 -16.65 15.38 -30.15
C SER A 605 -17.98 16.02 -30.57
N GLN A 606 -18.04 16.61 -31.76
CA GLN A 606 -19.30 17.08 -32.35
C GLN A 606 -20.29 15.92 -32.53
N GLU A 607 -19.81 14.75 -32.93
CA GLU A 607 -20.68 13.58 -33.12
C GLU A 607 -21.29 13.09 -31.80
N VAL A 608 -20.53 13.14 -30.70
CA VAL A 608 -21.04 12.82 -29.35
C VAL A 608 -22.10 13.83 -28.92
N GLU A 609 -21.89 15.12 -29.22
CA GLU A 609 -22.85 16.19 -28.95
C GLU A 609 -24.15 15.97 -29.73
N ASP A 610 -24.06 15.75 -31.04
CA ASP A 610 -25.22 15.53 -31.93
C ASP A 610 -26.04 14.30 -31.50
N ALA A 611 -25.37 13.28 -30.95
CA ALA A 611 -26.00 12.08 -30.42
C ALA A 611 -26.61 12.29 -29.01
N GLY A 612 -26.27 13.37 -28.29
CA GLY A 612 -26.76 13.66 -26.95
C GLY A 612 -26.25 12.68 -25.88
N VAL A 613 -25.05 12.12 -26.07
CA VAL A 613 -24.45 11.08 -25.20
C VAL A 613 -23.17 11.53 -24.52
N GLY A 614 -23.03 12.83 -24.26
CA GLY A 614 -21.90 13.39 -23.50
C GLY A 614 -21.86 12.93 -22.04
N ASN A 615 -20.67 13.04 -21.43
CA ASN A 615 -20.45 12.84 -19.99
C ASN A 615 -21.04 11.54 -19.39
N LEU A 616 -20.96 10.42 -20.12
CA LEU A 616 -21.53 9.14 -19.70
C LEU A 616 -21.11 8.70 -18.28
N GLY A 617 -19.86 8.95 -17.89
CA GLY A 617 -19.40 8.67 -16.53
C GLY A 617 -20.16 9.45 -15.44
N LEU A 618 -20.49 10.73 -15.69
CA LEU A 618 -21.31 11.53 -14.76
C LEU A 618 -22.78 11.08 -14.74
N GLN A 619 -23.29 10.65 -15.89
CA GLN A 619 -24.63 10.08 -16.02
C GLN A 619 -24.73 8.75 -15.25
N ASP A 620 -23.69 7.92 -15.28
CA ASP A 620 -23.63 6.66 -14.51
C ASP A 620 -23.73 6.92 -13.00
N GLN A 621 -22.96 7.90 -12.51
CA GLN A 621 -23.01 8.32 -11.11
C GLN A 621 -24.41 8.84 -10.72
N ARG A 622 -25.02 9.67 -11.57
CA ARG A 622 -26.38 10.20 -11.31
C ARG A 622 -27.42 9.09 -11.26
N LEU A 623 -27.33 8.11 -12.16
CA LEU A 623 -28.21 6.93 -12.14
C LEU A 623 -27.99 6.06 -10.89
N ALA A 624 -26.74 5.91 -10.44
CA ALA A 624 -26.45 5.22 -9.17
C ALA A 624 -27.06 5.96 -7.97
N LEU A 625 -27.08 7.30 -7.96
CA LEU A 625 -27.77 8.07 -6.92
C LEU A 625 -29.30 7.88 -6.98
N TYR A 626 -29.90 7.80 -8.17
CA TYR A 626 -31.30 7.40 -8.31
C TYR A 626 -31.56 5.99 -7.77
N TRP A 627 -30.62 5.07 -7.95
CA TRP A 627 -30.70 3.74 -7.34
C TRP A 627 -30.69 3.83 -5.81
N VAL A 628 -29.80 4.66 -5.23
CA VAL A 628 -29.73 4.89 -3.78
C VAL A 628 -31.07 5.41 -3.27
N GLN A 629 -31.62 6.46 -3.88
CA GLN A 629 -32.92 7.01 -3.52
C GLN A 629 -34.03 5.95 -3.51
N LYS A 630 -34.02 5.06 -4.50
CA LYS A 630 -35.06 4.05 -4.66
C LYS A 630 -34.94 2.87 -3.70
N TYR A 631 -33.72 2.43 -3.37
CA TYR A 631 -33.52 1.11 -2.76
C TYR A 631 -32.75 1.13 -1.43
N ILE A 632 -32.07 2.22 -1.06
CA ILE A 632 -31.21 2.23 0.13
C ILE A 632 -31.97 2.01 1.45
N GLY A 633 -33.27 2.34 1.46
CA GLY A 633 -34.16 2.04 2.58
C GLY A 633 -34.22 0.55 2.93
N ALA A 634 -34.05 -0.35 1.97
CA ALA A 634 -34.00 -1.80 2.25
C ALA A 634 -32.77 -2.23 3.08
N PHE A 635 -31.72 -1.41 3.07
CA PHE A 635 -30.48 -1.62 3.81
C PHE A 635 -30.44 -0.81 5.12
N GLY A 636 -31.55 -0.13 5.44
CA GLY A 636 -31.71 0.71 6.63
C GLY A 636 -31.28 2.16 6.46
N GLY A 637 -30.95 2.60 5.24
CA GLY A 637 -30.59 3.97 4.95
C GLY A 637 -31.79 4.92 4.88
N ASP A 638 -31.58 6.18 5.22
CA ASP A 638 -32.54 7.24 4.95
C ASP A 638 -32.25 7.93 3.60
N PRO A 639 -33.07 7.73 2.55
CA PRO A 639 -32.83 8.36 1.24
C PRO A 639 -32.84 9.90 1.30
N THR A 640 -33.43 10.52 2.33
CA THR A 640 -33.41 11.98 2.51
C THR A 640 -32.10 12.50 3.12
N GLU A 641 -31.24 11.61 3.62
CA GLU A 641 -30.00 11.94 4.32
C GLU A 641 -28.74 11.46 3.60
N VAL A 642 -28.71 11.62 2.26
CA VAL A 642 -27.57 11.25 1.42
C VAL A 642 -26.55 12.39 1.34
N THR A 643 -25.30 12.12 1.70
CA THR A 643 -24.13 12.99 1.49
C THR A 643 -23.24 12.38 0.42
N ILE A 644 -23.03 13.09 -0.70
CA ILE A 644 -22.10 12.64 -1.73
C ILE A 644 -20.67 13.02 -1.37
N TRP A 645 -19.73 12.12 -1.60
CA TRP A 645 -18.33 12.25 -1.21
C TRP A 645 -17.43 11.77 -2.35
N GLY A 646 -16.37 12.52 -2.66
CA GLY A 646 -15.40 12.13 -3.66
C GLY A 646 -14.02 12.73 -3.41
N GLU A 647 -13.02 12.14 -4.07
CA GLU A 647 -11.64 12.65 -4.12
C GLU A 647 -11.16 12.82 -5.58
N SER A 648 -10.33 13.83 -5.86
CA SER A 648 -9.78 14.07 -7.21
C SER A 648 -10.86 14.22 -8.29
N SER A 649 -10.81 13.43 -9.38
CA SER A 649 -11.87 13.34 -10.40
C SER A 649 -13.23 12.97 -9.81
N GLY A 650 -13.26 12.21 -8.71
CA GLY A 650 -14.48 11.94 -7.94
C GLY A 650 -14.99 13.17 -7.19
N ALA A 651 -14.09 14.01 -6.65
CA ALA A 651 -14.48 15.29 -6.03
C ALA A 651 -14.94 16.32 -7.06
N ILE A 652 -14.29 16.37 -8.22
CA ILE A 652 -14.76 17.14 -9.38
C ILE A 652 -16.15 16.64 -9.77
N SER A 653 -16.35 15.33 -9.88
CA SER A 653 -17.66 14.73 -10.15
C SER A 653 -18.71 15.16 -9.13
N VAL A 654 -18.42 15.08 -7.83
CA VAL A 654 -19.30 15.57 -6.75
C VAL A 654 -19.65 17.04 -6.97
N ALA A 655 -18.66 17.89 -7.27
CA ALA A 655 -18.90 19.30 -7.54
C ALA A 655 -19.75 19.53 -8.80
N LEU A 656 -19.54 18.74 -9.87
CA LEU A 656 -20.34 18.82 -11.09
C LEU A 656 -21.79 18.36 -10.87
N GLN A 657 -22.03 17.37 -10.00
CA GLN A 657 -23.38 16.99 -9.57
C GLN A 657 -24.11 18.12 -8.83
N THR A 658 -23.39 19.12 -8.28
CA THR A 658 -24.01 20.29 -7.63
C THR A 658 -24.39 21.42 -8.58
N VAL A 659 -23.85 21.45 -9.80
CA VAL A 659 -24.10 22.54 -10.77
C VAL A 659 -24.93 22.09 -11.99
N THR A 660 -25.08 20.78 -12.18
CA THR A 660 -26.00 20.22 -13.17
C THR A 660 -27.46 20.55 -12.85
N ASN A 661 -28.34 20.42 -13.83
CA ASN A 661 -29.78 20.72 -13.74
C ASN A 661 -30.09 22.12 -13.16
N GLY A 662 -29.29 23.12 -13.52
CA GLY A 662 -29.44 24.49 -12.99
C GLY A 662 -29.17 24.62 -11.49
N GLY A 663 -28.48 23.65 -10.89
CA GLY A 663 -28.26 23.56 -9.45
C GLY A 663 -29.34 22.81 -8.68
N ASP A 664 -30.32 22.15 -9.33
CA ASP A 664 -31.28 21.30 -8.63
C ASP A 664 -30.66 19.93 -8.31
N PRO A 665 -30.53 19.54 -7.02
CA PRO A 665 -30.04 18.22 -6.66
C PRO A 665 -31.02 17.08 -6.97
N ASP A 666 -32.25 17.37 -7.46
CA ASP A 666 -33.32 16.40 -7.71
C ASP A 666 -33.69 15.56 -6.47
N GLY A 667 -33.40 16.08 -5.27
CA GLY A 667 -33.52 15.34 -4.01
C GLY A 667 -32.54 14.16 -3.86
N LEU A 668 -31.54 14.03 -4.75
CA LEU A 668 -30.59 12.91 -4.76
C LEU A 668 -29.61 12.93 -3.57
N PHE A 669 -29.28 14.13 -3.09
CA PHE A 669 -28.37 14.35 -1.97
C PHE A 669 -28.73 15.64 -1.22
N ARG A 670 -28.38 15.69 0.06
CA ARG A 670 -28.59 16.84 0.96
C ARG A 670 -27.30 17.59 1.31
N ALA A 671 -26.14 17.02 1.00
CA ALA A 671 -24.84 17.57 1.33
C ALA A 671 -23.72 17.00 0.45
N ALA A 672 -22.59 17.71 0.38
CA ALA A 672 -21.42 17.30 -0.40
C ALA A 672 -20.10 17.38 0.39
N PHE A 673 -19.24 16.38 0.25
CA PHE A 673 -17.89 16.36 0.81
C PHE A 673 -16.88 16.25 -0.34
N ILE A 674 -16.14 17.32 -0.60
CA ILE A 674 -15.35 17.54 -1.81
C ILE A 674 -13.86 17.54 -1.44
N GLN A 675 -13.19 16.38 -1.49
CA GLN A 675 -11.76 16.28 -1.20
C GLN A 675 -10.94 16.49 -2.46
N ILE A 676 -10.19 17.57 -2.54
CA ILE A 676 -9.29 17.84 -3.66
C ILE A 676 -10.06 17.92 -4.98
N GLY A 677 -10.98 18.88 -5.06
CA GLY A 677 -11.82 19.10 -6.22
C GLY A 677 -12.75 20.30 -6.04
N SER A 678 -13.36 20.73 -7.13
CA SER A 678 -14.33 21.83 -7.19
C SER A 678 -14.94 21.87 -8.60
N PRO A 679 -15.95 22.72 -8.88
CA PRO A 679 -16.30 23.02 -10.26
C PRO A 679 -15.05 23.60 -10.94
N ILE A 680 -14.57 22.96 -12.01
CA ILE A 680 -13.40 23.40 -12.79
C ILE A 680 -13.83 23.82 -14.19
N PRO A 681 -13.06 24.66 -14.90
CA PRO A 681 -13.26 24.86 -16.33
C PRO A 681 -13.08 23.55 -17.08
N VAL A 682 -14.03 23.23 -17.96
CA VAL A 682 -14.06 21.96 -18.71
C VAL A 682 -14.07 22.18 -20.23
N GLY A 683 -14.48 23.37 -20.67
CA GLY A 683 -14.61 23.72 -22.07
C GLY A 683 -15.69 22.92 -22.80
N ASP A 684 -15.89 23.29 -24.06
CA ASP A 684 -16.91 22.70 -24.93
C ASP A 684 -16.61 21.25 -25.32
N ILE A 685 -17.64 20.42 -25.49
CA ILE A 685 -17.50 19.01 -25.88
C ILE A 685 -16.71 18.84 -27.19
N THR A 686 -16.81 19.79 -28.13
CA THR A 686 -16.08 19.77 -29.39
C THR A 686 -14.57 19.94 -29.23
N HIS A 687 -14.07 20.42 -28.08
CA HIS A 687 -12.64 20.43 -27.79
C HIS A 687 -12.02 19.02 -27.76
N GLY A 688 -12.86 17.98 -27.60
CA GLY A 688 -12.47 16.58 -27.72
C GLY A 688 -12.24 16.09 -29.15
N GLN A 689 -12.67 16.84 -30.19
CA GLN A 689 -12.69 16.38 -31.59
C GLN A 689 -11.34 15.83 -32.06
N ARG A 690 -10.24 16.50 -31.70
CA ARG A 690 -8.88 16.07 -32.07
C ARG A 690 -8.54 14.66 -31.57
N TYR A 691 -9.09 14.25 -30.44
CA TYR A 691 -8.88 12.92 -29.85
C TYR A 691 -9.82 11.89 -30.45
N TYR A 692 -11.05 12.30 -30.76
CA TYR A 692 -12.02 11.49 -31.51
C TYR A 692 -11.46 11.13 -32.90
N ASP A 693 -10.99 12.13 -33.66
CA ASP A 693 -10.44 11.96 -35.01
C ASP A 693 -9.14 11.14 -35.01
N ALA A 694 -8.24 11.40 -34.05
CA ALA A 694 -6.94 10.73 -33.94
C ALA A 694 -7.06 9.21 -33.72
N SER A 695 -8.22 8.73 -33.25
CA SER A 695 -8.48 7.30 -33.13
C SER A 695 -8.58 6.59 -34.48
N GLY A 696 -8.98 7.30 -35.54
CA GLY A 696 -9.27 6.73 -36.86
C GLY A 696 -10.54 5.86 -36.93
N TRP A 697 -11.36 5.82 -35.88
CA TRP A 697 -12.61 5.06 -35.81
C TRP A 697 -13.82 5.99 -35.82
N ASP A 698 -14.87 5.59 -36.55
CA ASP A 698 -16.20 6.14 -36.33
C ASP A 698 -16.83 5.42 -35.13
N TRP A 699 -16.61 5.99 -33.93
CA TRP A 699 -17.07 5.44 -32.66
C TRP A 699 -18.59 5.22 -32.62
N LEU A 700 -19.35 6.08 -33.31
CA LEU A 700 -20.80 5.97 -33.43
C LEU A 700 -21.23 4.95 -34.48
N SER A 701 -20.56 4.85 -35.63
CA SER A 701 -20.85 3.76 -36.57
C SER A 701 -20.47 2.38 -36.02
N CYS A 702 -19.50 2.31 -35.10
CA CYS A 702 -19.24 1.08 -34.33
C CYS A 702 -20.48 0.63 -33.51
N CYS A 703 -21.35 1.57 -33.12
CA CYS A 703 -22.64 1.27 -32.47
C CYS A 703 -23.70 0.71 -33.43
N VAL A 704 -23.62 1.04 -34.73
CA VAL A 704 -24.63 0.64 -35.75
C VAL A 704 -24.20 -0.61 -36.54
N GLN A 705 -22.90 -0.81 -36.78
CA GLN A 705 -22.40 -1.82 -37.72
C GLN A 705 -22.01 -3.16 -37.06
N TYR A 706 -21.86 -3.21 -35.73
CA TYR A 706 -21.50 -4.42 -34.98
C TYR A 706 -22.63 -5.06 -34.16
N ALA A 707 -23.89 -4.71 -34.47
CA ALA A 707 -25.06 -5.41 -33.93
C ALA A 707 -25.14 -6.92 -34.31
N ALA A 708 -24.22 -7.43 -35.14
CA ALA A 708 -24.24 -8.79 -35.69
C ALA A 708 -23.02 -9.68 -35.38
N VAL A 709 -22.02 -9.22 -34.62
CA VAL A 709 -20.85 -10.06 -34.28
C VAL A 709 -20.51 -9.95 -32.80
N SER A 710 -20.80 -11.02 -32.08
CA SER A 710 -20.31 -11.30 -30.73
C SER A 710 -18.78 -11.22 -30.66
N ALA A 711 -18.26 -10.51 -29.65
CA ALA A 711 -16.91 -10.65 -29.10
C ALA A 711 -15.71 -10.19 -29.97
N GLY A 712 -15.67 -8.91 -30.36
CA GLY A 712 -14.37 -8.22 -30.56
C GLY A 712 -13.71 -7.94 -29.19
N PRO A 713 -12.40 -8.17 -28.99
CA PRO A 713 -11.80 -8.12 -27.68
C PRO A 713 -11.65 -6.68 -27.18
N VAL A 714 -12.09 -6.43 -25.93
CA VAL A 714 -11.86 -5.21 -25.11
C VAL A 714 -10.44 -4.62 -25.23
N ARG A 715 -9.47 -5.45 -25.61
CA ARG A 715 -8.07 -5.09 -25.93
C ARG A 715 -7.89 -4.01 -27.00
N ASP A 716 -8.76 -3.93 -28.00
CA ASP A 716 -8.52 -3.02 -29.14
C ASP A 716 -8.96 -1.58 -28.84
N VAL A 717 -10.02 -1.40 -28.04
CA VAL A 717 -10.43 -0.06 -27.54
C VAL A 717 -9.46 0.44 -26.46
N ALA A 718 -9.01 -0.44 -25.56
CA ALA A 718 -7.99 -0.11 -24.56
C ALA A 718 -6.63 0.30 -25.20
N ARG A 719 -6.24 -0.34 -26.32
CA ARG A 719 -5.05 0.06 -27.09
C ARG A 719 -5.19 1.42 -27.77
N CYS A 720 -6.40 1.85 -28.12
CA CYS A 720 -6.61 3.17 -28.71
C CYS A 720 -6.37 4.27 -27.68
N GLY A 721 -6.81 4.08 -26.43
CA GLY A 721 -6.45 4.97 -25.31
C GLY A 721 -4.94 5.14 -25.16
N GLU A 722 -4.16 4.05 -25.28
CA GLU A 722 -2.69 4.08 -25.22
C GLU A 722 -2.02 4.83 -26.40
N SER A 723 -2.72 5.03 -27.51
CA SER A 723 -2.20 5.69 -28.72
C SER A 723 -2.44 7.20 -28.75
N VAL A 724 -3.31 7.71 -27.88
CA VAL A 724 -3.54 9.14 -27.71
C VAL A 724 -2.41 9.72 -26.84
N PRO A 725 -1.70 10.79 -27.25
CA PRO A 725 -0.69 11.43 -26.42
C PRO A 725 -1.34 12.03 -25.16
N GLU A 726 -1.41 11.26 -24.09
CA GLU A 726 -1.95 11.74 -22.81
C GLU A 726 -0.99 12.72 -22.15
N ARG A 727 -1.56 13.85 -21.72
CA ARG A 727 -0.87 14.87 -20.95
C ARG A 727 -1.73 15.17 -19.73
N ILE A 728 -1.12 15.04 -18.56
CA ILE A 728 -1.78 15.27 -17.28
C ILE A 728 -2.39 16.68 -17.26
N PHE A 729 -3.63 16.78 -16.76
CA PHE A 729 -4.49 17.98 -16.71
C PHE A 729 -5.02 18.50 -18.04
N VAL A 730 -4.52 17.99 -19.17
CA VAL A 730 -5.06 18.27 -20.51
C VAL A 730 -5.38 16.92 -21.15
N SER A 731 -6.14 16.14 -20.39
CA SER A 731 -6.52 14.78 -20.78
C SER A 731 -7.50 14.80 -21.95
N ALA A 732 -7.45 13.74 -22.75
CA ALA A 732 -8.49 13.43 -23.71
C ALA A 732 -9.82 13.12 -23.02
N TRP A 733 -9.77 12.63 -21.78
CA TRP A 733 -10.90 12.10 -21.04
C TRP A 733 -11.17 12.95 -19.81
N MET A 734 -12.11 13.88 -19.94
CA MET A 734 -12.60 14.70 -18.84
C MET A 734 -14.06 15.08 -19.11
N PRO A 735 -14.84 15.47 -18.08
CA PRO A 735 -16.13 16.09 -18.30
C PRO A 735 -16.00 17.31 -19.24
N ARG A 736 -17.02 17.58 -20.05
CA ARG A 736 -17.11 18.77 -20.93
C ARG A 736 -18.52 19.34 -20.97
N VAL A 737 -18.67 20.59 -21.40
CA VAL A 737 -19.98 21.21 -21.64
C VAL A 737 -20.63 20.49 -22.83
N ASP A 738 -21.72 19.77 -22.59
CA ASP A 738 -22.42 18.93 -23.58
C ASP A 738 -23.84 19.43 -23.90
N GLY A 739 -24.27 20.54 -23.28
CA GLY A 739 -25.61 21.09 -23.43
C GLY A 739 -26.71 20.27 -22.73
N VAL A 740 -26.38 19.12 -22.12
CA VAL A 740 -27.33 18.19 -21.50
C VAL A 740 -27.06 18.03 -20.01
N PHE A 741 -25.92 17.45 -19.63
CA PHE A 741 -25.51 17.33 -18.23
C PHE A 741 -24.95 18.66 -17.73
N LEU A 742 -24.09 19.30 -18.53
CA LEU A 742 -23.54 20.63 -18.28
C LEU A 742 -24.01 21.57 -19.38
N THR A 743 -24.84 22.54 -19.01
CA THR A 743 -25.41 23.52 -19.95
C THR A 743 -24.45 24.66 -20.27
N ASP A 744 -23.43 24.88 -19.43
CA ASP A 744 -22.40 25.91 -19.59
C ASP A 744 -21.15 25.46 -18.80
N ASP A 745 -20.05 26.21 -18.93
CA ASP A 745 -18.85 25.94 -18.14
C ASP A 745 -19.15 26.07 -16.63
N PRO A 746 -18.68 25.14 -15.79
CA PRO A 746 -18.99 25.14 -14.36
C PRO A 746 -18.64 26.44 -13.64
N GLN A 747 -17.63 27.21 -14.10
CA GLN A 747 -17.35 28.52 -13.51
C GLN A 747 -18.48 29.53 -13.73
N TYR A 748 -19.07 29.54 -14.93
CA TYR A 748 -20.19 30.43 -15.24
C TYR A 748 -21.46 29.99 -14.51
N LEU A 749 -21.73 28.68 -14.41
CA LEU A 749 -22.85 28.17 -13.62
C LEU A 749 -22.76 28.61 -12.15
N VAL A 750 -21.56 28.57 -11.57
CA VAL A 750 -21.32 29.05 -10.20
C VAL A 750 -21.59 30.56 -10.07
N GLN A 751 -21.14 31.39 -11.02
CA GLN A 751 -21.38 32.84 -11.01
C GLN A 751 -22.84 33.21 -11.21
N GLN A 752 -23.56 32.44 -12.01
CA GLN A 752 -25.00 32.61 -12.23
C GLN A 752 -25.83 32.18 -11.01
N GLY A 753 -25.20 31.53 -10.03
CA GLY A 753 -25.86 30.99 -8.84
C GLY A 753 -26.53 29.64 -9.06
N SER A 754 -26.34 29.00 -10.22
CA SER A 754 -26.82 27.66 -10.58
C SER A 754 -26.01 26.57 -9.88
N VAL A 755 -26.15 26.54 -8.56
CA VAL A 755 -25.47 25.61 -7.66
C VAL A 755 -26.47 25.17 -6.60
N ALA A 756 -26.50 23.87 -6.31
CA ALA A 756 -27.31 23.27 -5.27
C ALA A 756 -27.13 23.99 -3.92
N ASP A 757 -28.25 24.36 -3.31
CA ASP A 757 -28.29 25.00 -2.00
C ASP A 757 -28.23 23.94 -0.90
N VAL A 758 -27.05 23.31 -0.78
CA VAL A 758 -26.76 22.26 0.20
C VAL A 758 -25.48 22.58 0.98
N PRO A 759 -25.37 22.17 2.26
CA PRO A 759 -24.11 22.24 2.98
C PRO A 759 -23.03 21.44 2.27
N PHE A 760 -21.83 22.00 2.20
CA PHE A 760 -20.68 21.27 1.68
C PHE A 760 -19.41 21.52 2.48
N VAL A 761 -18.51 20.53 2.44
CA VAL A 761 -17.14 20.61 2.93
C VAL A 761 -16.22 20.52 1.71
N THR A 762 -15.24 21.40 1.60
CA THR A 762 -14.24 21.34 0.52
C THR A 762 -12.85 21.65 1.04
N GLY A 763 -11.84 21.00 0.47
CA GLY A 763 -10.46 21.24 0.85
C GLY A 763 -9.47 20.63 -0.14
N ASN A 764 -8.25 21.16 -0.18
CA ASN A 764 -7.10 20.60 -0.92
C ASN A 764 -5.90 20.26 -0.01
N CYS A 765 -5.04 19.35 -0.44
CA CYS A 765 -3.68 19.23 0.08
C CYS A 765 -2.83 20.47 -0.23
N ASP A 766 -1.76 20.68 0.54
CA ASP A 766 -0.92 21.87 0.47
C ASP A 766 -0.19 22.00 -0.88
N VAL A 767 0.15 20.88 -1.52
CA VAL A 767 1.02 20.87 -2.70
C VAL A 767 0.49 19.90 -3.77
N GLU A 768 -0.72 20.14 -4.26
CA GLU A 768 -1.40 19.25 -5.22
C GLU A 768 -0.59 18.99 -6.50
N GLY A 769 0.04 20.02 -7.07
CA GLY A 769 0.68 19.93 -8.38
C GLY A 769 1.97 19.12 -8.44
N THR A 770 2.57 18.74 -7.30
CA THR A 770 3.91 18.10 -7.27
C THR A 770 3.91 16.72 -7.91
N LEU A 771 2.88 15.91 -7.65
CA LEU A 771 2.71 14.57 -8.23
C LEU A 771 2.66 14.64 -9.75
N PHE A 772 1.90 15.60 -10.28
CA PHE A 772 1.64 15.76 -11.70
C PHE A 772 2.80 16.38 -12.47
N SER A 773 3.63 17.20 -11.81
CA SER A 773 4.81 17.82 -12.41
C SER A 773 5.91 16.83 -12.81
N PHE A 774 5.82 15.56 -12.39
CA PHE A 774 6.66 14.47 -12.91
C PHE A 774 6.47 14.23 -14.42
N SER A 775 5.33 14.63 -15.01
CA SER A 775 5.13 14.59 -16.46
C SER A 775 5.85 15.71 -17.23
N THR A 776 6.32 16.73 -16.53
CA THR A 776 6.89 17.96 -17.12
C THR A 776 8.38 18.12 -16.85
N LEU A 777 9.07 17.03 -16.48
CA LEU A 777 10.51 17.05 -16.16
C LEU A 777 11.41 17.45 -17.33
N ASN A 778 10.90 17.41 -18.57
CA ASN A 778 11.59 17.90 -19.75
C ASN A 778 11.59 19.44 -19.88
N ILE A 779 10.78 20.15 -19.09
CA ILE A 779 10.69 21.62 -19.10
C ILE A 779 11.70 22.18 -18.09
N THR A 780 12.73 22.86 -18.59
CA THR A 780 13.83 23.38 -17.77
C THR A 780 14.10 24.87 -17.96
N THR A 781 13.48 25.51 -18.96
CA THR A 781 13.64 26.93 -19.28
C THR A 781 12.31 27.69 -19.27
N ASP A 782 12.37 29.02 -19.16
CA ASP A 782 11.16 29.86 -19.19
C ASP A 782 10.48 29.86 -20.55
N ALA A 783 11.25 29.84 -21.64
CA ALA A 783 10.70 29.72 -22.99
C ALA A 783 9.93 28.40 -23.17
N GLN A 784 10.43 27.28 -22.62
CA GLN A 784 9.71 26.00 -22.67
C GLN A 784 8.46 26.02 -21.79
N LEU A 785 8.49 26.70 -20.64
CA LEU A 785 7.32 26.85 -19.77
C LEU A 785 6.25 27.73 -20.44
N GLU A 786 6.63 28.86 -21.03
CA GLU A 786 5.73 29.72 -21.79
C GLU A 786 5.10 28.97 -22.96
N GLU A 787 5.90 28.17 -23.69
CA GLU A 787 5.39 27.31 -24.77
C GLU A 787 4.39 26.27 -24.25
N TYR A 788 4.67 25.67 -23.09
CA TYR A 788 3.78 24.70 -22.44
C TYR A 788 2.45 25.35 -22.02
N LEU A 789 2.50 26.52 -21.39
CA LEU A 789 1.30 27.27 -21.02
C LEU A 789 0.50 27.69 -22.26
N ARG A 790 1.19 28.17 -23.29
CA ARG A 790 0.59 28.56 -24.58
C ARG A 790 -0.05 27.39 -25.30
N THR A 791 0.56 26.21 -25.27
CA THR A 791 0.05 25.08 -26.06
C THR A 791 -1.08 24.34 -25.36
N TYR A 792 -1.01 24.22 -24.03
CA TYR A 792 -1.83 23.25 -23.32
C TYR A 792 -2.83 23.88 -22.34
N TRP A 793 -2.51 25.00 -21.70
CA TRP A 793 -3.36 25.56 -20.65
C TRP A 793 -4.21 26.72 -21.13
N LEU A 794 -3.60 27.62 -21.91
CA LEU A 794 -4.21 28.88 -22.31
C LEU A 794 -3.98 29.16 -23.81
N PRO A 795 -4.36 28.25 -24.72
CA PRO A 795 -4.11 28.43 -26.16
C PRO A 795 -4.64 29.77 -26.69
N ASP A 796 -5.87 30.12 -26.32
CA ASP A 796 -6.56 31.30 -26.85
C ASP A 796 -6.33 32.58 -26.03
N ALA A 797 -5.63 32.50 -24.89
CA ALA A 797 -5.39 33.69 -24.08
C ALA A 797 -4.39 34.66 -24.74
N PRO A 798 -4.58 35.99 -24.57
CA PRO A 798 -3.62 36.99 -25.04
C PRO A 798 -2.21 36.76 -24.48
N LEU A 799 -1.18 37.16 -25.23
CA LEU A 799 0.22 37.04 -24.79
C LEU A 799 0.46 37.78 -23.47
N THR A 800 -0.19 38.94 -23.28
CA THR A 800 -0.10 39.74 -22.05
C THR A 800 -0.58 38.96 -20.82
N THR A 801 -1.69 38.22 -20.92
CA THR A 801 -2.21 37.37 -19.83
C THR A 801 -1.25 36.23 -19.50
N LYS A 802 -0.61 35.64 -20.51
CA LYS A 802 0.41 34.59 -20.32
C LYS A 802 1.66 35.14 -19.63
N GLN A 803 2.08 36.35 -19.98
CA GLN A 803 3.19 37.05 -19.33
C GLN A 803 2.87 37.41 -17.87
N GLU A 804 1.68 37.95 -17.60
CA GLU A 804 1.21 38.19 -16.23
C GLU A 804 1.18 36.90 -15.40
N LEU A 805 0.73 35.78 -15.97
CA LEU A 805 0.76 34.48 -15.29
C LEU A 805 2.18 34.06 -14.89
N MET A 806 3.15 34.30 -15.77
CA MET A 806 4.56 34.03 -15.47
C MET A 806 5.11 34.96 -14.37
N GLU A 807 4.54 36.15 -14.16
CA GLU A 807 4.89 37.02 -13.04
C GLU A 807 4.32 36.51 -11.71
N TYR A 808 3.09 35.98 -11.71
CA TYR A 808 2.46 35.42 -10.51
C TYR A 808 3.14 34.14 -9.99
N TYR A 809 3.72 33.34 -10.89
CA TYR A 809 4.53 32.18 -10.53
C TYR A 809 5.98 32.47 -10.89
N PRO A 810 6.78 33.10 -10.02
CA PRO A 810 8.12 33.57 -10.39
C PRO A 810 9.12 32.42 -10.62
N ALA A 811 10.23 32.75 -11.29
CA ALA A 811 11.37 31.84 -11.49
C ALA A 811 12.14 31.51 -10.20
N ASP A 812 11.89 32.25 -9.12
CA ASP A 812 12.49 32.02 -7.81
C ASP A 812 12.05 30.65 -7.27
N ILE A 813 13.02 29.73 -7.19
CA ILE A 813 12.81 28.33 -6.76
C ILE A 813 12.22 28.25 -5.34
N THR A 814 12.47 29.25 -4.49
CA THR A 814 11.98 29.27 -3.10
C THR A 814 10.47 29.50 -3.01
N GLN A 815 9.86 30.08 -4.05
CA GLN A 815 8.42 30.36 -4.12
C GLN A 815 7.60 29.20 -4.69
N GLY A 816 8.26 28.18 -5.24
CA GLY A 816 7.57 27.05 -5.89
C GLY A 816 7.17 25.92 -4.94
N SER A 817 6.38 24.98 -5.46
CA SER A 817 5.88 23.80 -4.75
C SER A 817 6.83 22.59 -4.85
N PRO A 818 7.18 21.85 -3.77
CA PRO A 818 6.61 21.98 -2.44
C PRO A 818 6.97 23.29 -1.74
N PHE A 819 5.94 24.03 -1.30
CA PHE A 819 6.11 25.33 -0.64
C PHE A 819 6.88 25.22 0.67
N ASP A 820 7.49 26.31 1.15
CA ASP A 820 8.24 26.35 2.42
C ASP A 820 9.41 25.35 2.50
N THR A 821 10.00 24.97 1.35
CA THR A 821 11.16 24.07 1.29
C THR A 821 12.43 24.72 0.75
N ASP A 822 12.47 26.06 0.66
CA ASP A 822 13.61 26.83 0.14
C ASP A 822 14.04 26.30 -1.24
N THR A 823 15.32 26.05 -1.46
CA THR A 823 15.87 25.47 -2.70
C THR A 823 15.77 23.95 -2.78
N LEU A 824 15.34 23.25 -1.73
CA LEU A 824 15.16 21.79 -1.74
C LEU A 824 14.00 21.38 -2.65
N ASN A 825 14.00 20.10 -3.06
CA ASN A 825 12.95 19.46 -3.86
C ASN A 825 12.80 19.97 -5.31
N ALA A 826 13.79 20.71 -5.83
CA ALA A 826 13.82 21.13 -7.23
C ALA A 826 14.39 20.03 -8.13
N LEU A 827 13.54 19.10 -8.60
CA LEU A 827 13.96 18.04 -9.55
C LEU A 827 14.52 18.60 -10.87
N THR A 828 13.98 19.73 -11.31
CA THR A 828 14.47 20.51 -12.44
C THR A 828 14.40 22.00 -12.09
N PRO A 829 15.07 22.90 -12.84
CA PRO A 829 15.00 24.33 -12.58
C PRO A 829 13.57 24.92 -12.63
N ARG A 830 12.61 24.22 -13.26
CA ARG A 830 11.21 24.66 -13.38
C ARG A 830 10.22 23.78 -12.62
N PHE A 831 10.65 22.65 -12.07
CA PHE A 831 9.77 21.68 -11.39
C PHE A 831 8.88 22.36 -10.34
N LYS A 832 9.48 23.11 -9.41
CA LYS A 832 8.70 23.72 -8.32
C LYS A 832 7.74 24.79 -8.80
N ARG A 833 8.15 25.55 -9.82
CA ARG A 833 7.31 26.60 -10.44
C ARG A 833 6.11 25.99 -11.15
N ILE A 834 6.33 24.93 -11.91
CA ILE A 834 5.26 24.20 -12.61
C ILE A 834 4.31 23.53 -11.61
N ALA A 835 4.85 22.92 -10.56
CA ALA A 835 4.05 22.29 -9.50
C ALA A 835 3.16 23.28 -8.74
N ALA A 836 3.66 24.50 -8.50
CA ALA A 836 2.84 25.55 -7.91
C ALA A 836 1.68 25.95 -8.84
N PHE A 837 1.99 26.22 -10.11
CA PHE A 837 0.98 26.58 -11.11
C PHE A 837 -0.07 25.47 -11.31
N GLN A 838 0.37 24.23 -11.53
CA GLN A 838 -0.54 23.10 -11.76
C GLN A 838 -1.47 22.85 -10.56
N GLY A 839 -0.93 22.91 -9.34
CA GLY A 839 -1.73 22.74 -8.13
C GLY A 839 -2.76 23.87 -7.94
N ASP A 840 -2.39 25.10 -8.27
CA ASP A 840 -3.28 26.24 -8.15
C ASP A 840 -4.34 26.28 -9.25
N ALA A 841 -3.95 26.05 -10.50
CA ALA A 841 -4.83 26.16 -11.66
C ALA A 841 -6.00 25.17 -11.63
N VAL A 842 -5.77 23.95 -11.14
CA VAL A 842 -6.79 22.88 -11.16
C VAL A 842 -7.50 22.73 -9.82
N PHE A 843 -6.81 22.97 -8.70
CA PHE A 843 -7.36 22.67 -7.38
C PHE A 843 -7.54 23.93 -6.52
N GLN A 844 -6.48 24.70 -6.24
CA GLN A 844 -6.59 25.78 -5.24
C GLN A 844 -7.44 26.96 -5.72
N ALA A 845 -7.22 27.44 -6.94
CA ALA A 845 -7.96 28.59 -7.47
C ALA A 845 -9.43 28.26 -7.72
N PRO A 846 -9.80 27.14 -8.38
CA PRO A 846 -11.19 26.74 -8.54
C PRO A 846 -11.93 26.54 -7.20
N ARG A 847 -11.29 25.95 -6.18
CA ARG A 847 -11.87 25.84 -4.83
C ARG A 847 -12.11 27.21 -4.18
N ARG A 848 -11.13 28.12 -4.26
CA ARG A 848 -11.27 29.49 -3.73
C ARG A 848 -12.38 30.24 -4.45
N PHE A 849 -12.45 30.12 -5.76
CA PHE A 849 -13.50 30.71 -6.57
C PHE A 849 -14.88 30.20 -6.16
N PHE A 850 -15.03 28.88 -5.97
CA PHE A 850 -16.28 28.27 -5.54
C PHE A 850 -16.72 28.80 -4.16
N LEU A 851 -15.80 28.85 -3.19
CA LEU A 851 -16.07 29.39 -1.84
C LEU A 851 -16.43 30.88 -1.86
N GLN A 852 -15.74 31.69 -2.68
CA GLN A 852 -16.01 33.13 -2.79
C GLN A 852 -17.43 33.42 -3.30
N ASN A 853 -17.92 32.61 -4.25
CA ASN A 853 -19.26 32.79 -4.82
C ASN A 853 -20.37 32.20 -3.93
N ARG A 854 -20.08 31.20 -3.08
CA ARG A 854 -21.11 30.51 -2.29
C ARG A 854 -21.18 30.90 -0.82
N SER A 855 -20.04 31.07 -0.14
CA SER A 855 -20.02 31.20 1.32
C SER A 855 -19.37 32.48 1.83
N GLY A 856 -18.93 33.37 0.93
CA GLY A 856 -18.58 34.77 1.18
C GLY A 856 -17.42 35.05 2.16
N LYS A 857 -16.96 34.06 2.97
CA LYS A 857 -15.92 34.16 4.01
C LYS A 857 -15.62 32.87 4.81
N GLN A 858 -15.76 31.66 4.26
CA GLN A 858 -15.33 30.45 5.00
C GLN A 858 -13.80 30.30 5.04
N PRO A 859 -13.21 29.76 6.13
CA PRO A 859 -11.78 29.50 6.20
C PRO A 859 -11.33 28.53 5.12
N LEU A 860 -10.13 28.76 4.60
CA LEU A 860 -9.49 27.88 3.63
C LEU A 860 -8.86 26.70 4.36
N ASP A 861 -9.40 25.53 4.07
CA ASP A 861 -8.91 24.25 4.55
C ASP A 861 -7.77 23.75 3.65
N ILE A 862 -6.62 23.41 4.26
CA ILE A 862 -5.42 22.88 3.58
C ILE A 862 -4.79 21.72 4.37
N CYS A 863 -4.68 20.54 3.75
CA CYS A 863 -3.97 19.39 4.33
C CYS A 863 -2.46 19.51 4.21
N LYS A 864 -1.76 19.64 5.35
CA LYS A 864 -0.28 19.66 5.43
C LYS A 864 0.35 18.33 5.87
N ARG A 865 -0.40 17.22 5.80
CA ARG A 865 0.12 15.87 6.12
C ARG A 865 1.17 15.44 5.11
N LEU A 866 2.16 14.66 5.53
CA LEU A 866 3.20 14.16 4.64
C LEU A 866 4.04 15.28 3.97
N LYS A 867 4.01 16.52 4.50
CA LYS A 867 4.77 17.66 3.95
C LYS A 867 6.28 17.40 3.81
N ALA A 868 6.82 16.47 4.60
CA ALA A 868 8.23 16.09 4.60
C ALA A 868 8.60 15.06 3.53
N VAL A 869 7.65 14.49 2.78
CA VAL A 869 7.95 13.51 1.72
C VAL A 869 8.77 14.22 0.64
N PRO A 870 10.00 13.76 0.33
CA PRO A 870 10.85 14.42 -0.66
C PRO A 870 10.16 14.53 -2.02
N PHE A 871 10.33 15.69 -2.67
CA PHE A 871 9.75 16.06 -3.97
C PHE A 871 8.22 16.21 -4.02
N LEU A 872 7.49 15.38 -3.28
CA LEU A 872 6.03 15.33 -3.29
C LEU A 872 5.40 16.27 -2.26
N GLY A 873 5.92 16.34 -1.04
CA GLY A 873 5.30 17.05 0.09
C GLY A 873 3.91 16.50 0.43
N SER A 874 2.98 17.36 0.85
CA SER A 874 1.56 17.01 1.02
C SER A 874 0.88 16.91 -0.35
N PHE A 875 1.18 15.84 -1.07
CA PHE A 875 0.80 15.67 -2.47
C PHE A 875 -0.67 15.28 -2.64
N HIS A 876 -1.13 15.34 -3.89
CA HIS A 876 -2.47 14.94 -4.32
C HIS A 876 -2.84 13.52 -3.88
N GLY A 877 -4.02 13.34 -3.29
CA GLY A 877 -4.53 12.04 -2.82
C GLY A 877 -3.88 11.50 -1.54
N SER A 878 -2.91 12.21 -0.96
CA SER A 878 -2.25 11.79 0.29
C SER A 878 -3.19 11.79 1.51
N ASP A 879 -4.32 12.49 1.42
CA ASP A 879 -5.38 12.54 2.42
C ASP A 879 -6.27 11.29 2.44
N ILE A 880 -6.38 10.55 1.33
CA ILE A 880 -7.10 9.26 1.27
C ILE A 880 -6.51 8.23 2.24
N LEU A 881 -5.19 8.21 2.40
CA LEU A 881 -4.51 7.37 3.39
C LEU A 881 -4.97 7.67 4.82
N ASN A 882 -5.38 8.92 5.09
CA ASN A 882 -5.90 9.30 6.39
C ASN A 882 -7.36 8.86 6.58
N VAL A 883 -8.21 9.09 5.57
CA VAL A 883 -9.64 8.77 5.65
C VAL A 883 -9.84 7.26 5.69
N TYR A 884 -9.31 6.54 4.71
CA TYR A 884 -9.38 5.07 4.66
C TYR A 884 -8.38 4.39 5.62
N GLY A 885 -7.58 5.16 6.36
CA GLY A 885 -6.87 4.68 7.55
C GLY A 885 -7.70 4.75 8.85
N GLY A 886 -8.95 5.24 8.78
CA GLY A 886 -9.85 5.35 9.95
C GLY A 886 -9.46 6.47 10.93
N HIS A 887 -8.66 7.44 10.50
CA HIS A 887 -8.11 8.49 11.35
C HIS A 887 -9.08 9.68 11.55
N ASP A 888 -8.55 10.88 11.72
CA ASP A 888 -9.31 12.09 12.03
C ASP A 888 -10.17 12.59 10.86
N MET A 889 -9.72 12.47 9.60
CA MET A 889 -10.59 12.87 8.48
C MET A 889 -11.82 11.97 8.34
N ALA A 890 -11.69 10.67 8.57
CA ALA A 890 -12.84 9.78 8.67
C ALA A 890 -13.81 10.22 9.77
N SER A 891 -13.28 10.74 10.88
CA SER A 891 -14.10 11.29 11.97
C SER A 891 -14.89 12.52 11.54
N TYR A 892 -14.27 13.44 10.79
CA TYR A 892 -14.95 14.62 10.27
C TYR A 892 -16.01 14.26 9.23
N LEU A 893 -15.69 13.35 8.32
CA LEU A 893 -16.61 12.85 7.30
C LEU A 893 -17.88 12.28 7.94
N VAL A 894 -17.77 11.30 8.83
CA VAL A 894 -18.96 10.61 9.39
C VAL A 894 -19.80 11.52 10.29
N ARG A 895 -19.16 12.49 10.97
CA ARG A 895 -19.88 13.53 11.71
C ARG A 895 -20.63 14.47 10.79
N PHE A 896 -20.02 14.91 9.70
CA PHE A 896 -20.68 15.75 8.70
C PHE A 896 -21.86 15.04 8.06
N VAL A 897 -21.68 13.78 7.67
CA VAL A 897 -22.75 12.94 7.08
C VAL A 897 -23.95 12.84 8.02
N SER A 898 -23.70 12.67 9.32
CA SER A 898 -24.76 12.47 10.32
C SER A 898 -25.41 13.77 10.79
N ASN A 899 -24.61 14.82 11.00
CA ASN A 899 -25.06 16.02 11.71
C ASN A 899 -25.05 17.29 10.87
N LEU A 900 -24.54 17.22 9.63
CA LEU A 900 -24.18 18.38 8.81
C LEU A 900 -23.20 19.33 9.53
N ASP A 901 -22.48 18.81 10.53
CA ASP A 901 -21.44 19.49 11.30
C ASP A 901 -20.34 18.48 11.63
N ILE A 902 -19.10 18.89 11.42
CA ILE A 902 -17.86 18.15 11.70
C ILE A 902 -17.50 18.08 13.20
N GLY A 903 -18.15 18.87 14.07
CA GLY A 903 -18.01 18.84 15.53
C GLY A 903 -16.73 19.49 16.06
N ARG A 904 -16.81 20.78 16.41
CA ARG A 904 -15.71 21.61 16.94
C ARG A 904 -15.48 21.41 18.46
N ASN A 905 -14.66 20.46 18.89
CA ASN A 905 -14.18 20.44 20.28
C ASN A 905 -12.80 21.12 20.40
N THR A 906 -12.73 22.16 21.23
CA THR A 906 -11.65 23.17 21.34
C THR A 906 -10.31 22.66 21.89
N GLN A 907 -10.16 21.37 22.22
CA GLN A 907 -8.90 20.76 22.66
C GLN A 907 -8.02 20.20 21.52
N LEU A 908 -8.53 20.13 20.28
CA LEU A 908 -7.78 19.63 19.12
C LEU A 908 -7.09 20.75 18.31
N ARG A 909 -7.14 22.01 18.77
CA ARG A 909 -6.57 23.16 18.06
C ARG A 909 -5.06 23.14 17.85
N SER A 910 -4.32 22.22 18.45
CA SER A 910 -2.85 22.18 18.33
C SER A 910 -2.29 21.09 17.41
N ARG A 911 -3.13 20.29 16.70
CA ARG A 911 -2.66 19.14 15.89
C ARG A 911 -3.51 18.77 14.65
N THR A 912 -4.30 19.67 14.07
CA THR A 912 -5.24 19.32 12.97
C THR A 912 -4.74 19.67 11.56
N CYS A 913 -5.06 18.81 10.58
CA CYS A 913 -4.74 18.96 9.14
C CYS A 913 -5.76 19.78 8.33
N TRP A 914 -6.89 20.17 8.90
CA TRP A 914 -7.87 21.03 8.26
C TRP A 914 -8.53 21.87 9.38
N ASN A 915 -8.64 23.18 9.18
CA ASN A 915 -9.30 24.14 10.08
C ASN A 915 -10.67 24.55 9.52
N PHE A 916 -11.61 23.63 9.54
CA PHE A 916 -12.95 23.86 9.03
C PHE A 916 -13.78 24.77 9.94
N SER A 917 -14.45 25.77 9.35
CA SER A 917 -15.55 26.47 10.01
C SER A 917 -16.74 26.66 9.06
N MET A 918 -17.88 26.06 9.37
CA MET A 918 -19.16 26.43 8.78
C MET A 918 -19.67 27.78 9.33
N GLY A 919 -20.26 28.57 8.44
CA GLY A 919 -21.04 29.77 8.76
C GLY A 919 -22.51 29.42 8.93
#